data_AF-A0A9W7WCB6-F1
#
_entry.id   AF-A0A9W7WCB6-F1
#
_cell.length_a   1.000
_cell.length_b   1.000
_cell.length_c   1.000
_cell.angle_alpha   90.00
_cell.angle_beta   90.00
_cell.angle_gamma   90.00
#
_symmetry.space_group_name_H-M   'P 1'
#
loop_
_entity.id
_entity.type
_entity.pdbx_description
1 polymer ?
#
loop_
_entity_poly.entity_id
_entity_poly.type
_entity_poly.pdbx_seq_one_letter_code
_entity_poly.pdbx_strand_id
1 'polypeptide(L)'
;MCTTRDMEMRLMEEGLNPSAAIDEKMCLLWKLLMSSEETVRALKQQIQDLHKHHNTEIEKVQQYVNDIKSLTKTRDSVALDLEQENQMLRVTLNDIHLQQETQRSEITEMLLQEGLADIIPISPSEQVAYVLADRASLLERIQSRTDGDTKTTGHPDGSEESVAQGFGENVVKLQSPWKKLLGFRKASQSKHKLMPMFSSLQAIEPRCSDDIKGRTVQELERDVEEASVRLSMAHKEIRRLTDELESAQLTQKAYEPELQEAQMEVEHLRREVEKLKRCELAELRKTKERNEKLEEELCLLGETKRLQAELFCYVIHCIKPTNRCQIQFDKIKKVFEKSNMCVEEMQERLNMLRDLTQVTVKLRVEFEMEADLRRRTEEEREEHKKKRTEAERLAQNFQKLCEKQAEDYRSTVGGLQVEIRNLVMKLQKLETREEERHCEEHLKQIASLEDEVFQLKSVLRDEQEKTRQPSTAMQVEMNQLRALIQSRDVQDAEGQMRLTEELKSTKRELLLKMTTVTQLQKNISDLEQEQLKLQENVKDLENSEQETESLKTELQLALVTIDAQRSKYNNKQIHYKNKLSRAKGLYLRETAWRGEKIKDLDKDICIVKKQEEKTTDMMNMVSSENEALLQNKTDLLSQLHDLEEKRKNALDAVSSMQMRMNLLEEENTRLQETAAQMCNRIESLTVLSETDCSDVTAEIRVIEGQDQTTLPM
;
A
#
# COMPACT_ATOMS: atom_id res chain seq x y z
N MET A 1 -3.45 76.83 -13.47
CA MET A 1 -3.49 77.87 -12.43
C MET A 1 -4.95 78.26 -12.26
N CYS A 2 -5.44 78.44 -11.03
CA CYS A 2 -6.81 78.93 -10.82
C CYS A 2 -6.85 80.43 -11.18
N THR A 3 -7.86 80.88 -11.92
CA THR A 3 -8.01 82.32 -12.20
C THR A 3 -8.71 83.02 -11.02
N THR A 4 -8.57 84.34 -10.93
CA THR A 4 -9.31 85.13 -9.92
C THR A 4 -10.82 84.95 -10.04
N ARG A 5 -11.31 84.84 -11.28
CA ARG A 5 -12.73 84.61 -11.59
C ARG A 5 -13.25 83.26 -11.08
N ASP A 6 -12.42 82.21 -11.09
CA ASP A 6 -12.80 80.89 -10.57
C ASP A 6 -12.91 80.91 -9.04
N MET A 7 -12.07 81.70 -8.37
CA MET A 7 -12.15 81.92 -6.91
C MET A 7 -13.36 82.78 -6.53
N GLU A 8 -13.72 83.78 -7.34
CA GLU A 8 -14.95 84.56 -7.15
C GLU A 8 -16.23 83.73 -7.38
N MET A 9 -16.23 82.80 -8.34
CA MET A 9 -17.36 81.87 -8.53
C MET A 9 -17.51 80.93 -7.33
N ARG A 10 -16.45 80.30 -6.82
CA ARG A 10 -16.53 79.45 -5.61
C ARG A 10 -16.99 80.21 -4.36
N LEU A 11 -16.56 81.47 -4.19
CA LEU A 11 -17.05 82.31 -3.09
C LEU A 11 -18.56 82.59 -3.20
N MET A 12 -19.10 82.67 -4.42
CA MET A 12 -20.53 82.83 -4.67
C MET A 12 -21.32 81.52 -4.50
N GLU A 13 -20.74 80.37 -4.87
CA GLU A 13 -21.30 79.02 -4.64
C GLU A 13 -21.45 78.73 -3.13
N GLU A 14 -20.48 79.15 -2.33
CA GLU A 14 -20.49 79.11 -0.84
C GLU A 14 -21.32 80.27 -0.21
N GLY A 15 -22.10 81.00 -1.02
CA GLY A 15 -23.10 81.96 -0.56
C GLY A 15 -22.60 83.37 -0.19
N LEU A 16 -21.35 83.72 -0.49
CA LEU A 16 -20.73 84.97 -0.06
C LEU A 16 -20.84 86.08 -1.13
N ASN A 17 -21.42 87.23 -0.76
CA ASN A 17 -21.72 88.33 -1.67
C ASN A 17 -20.44 88.94 -2.32
N PRO A 18 -20.48 89.34 -3.61
CA PRO A 18 -19.31 89.89 -4.30
C PRO A 18 -18.84 91.25 -3.73
N SER A 19 -19.69 91.97 -2.99
CA SER A 19 -19.32 93.21 -2.28
C SER A 19 -18.92 93.03 -0.81
N ALA A 20 -18.80 91.78 -0.32
CA ALA A 20 -18.34 91.50 1.04
C ALA A 20 -16.88 91.93 1.27
N ALA A 21 -16.49 92.11 2.54
CA ALA A 21 -15.17 92.62 2.90
C ALA A 21 -14.06 91.64 2.49
N ILE A 22 -12.87 92.18 2.21
CA ILE A 22 -11.71 91.38 1.80
C ILE A 22 -11.36 90.36 2.90
N ASP A 23 -11.41 90.76 4.16
CA ASP A 23 -11.11 89.89 5.30
C ASP A 23 -12.11 88.73 5.44
N GLU A 24 -13.40 88.96 5.15
CA GLU A 24 -14.44 87.91 5.16
C GLU A 24 -14.20 86.88 4.06
N LYS A 25 -13.89 87.36 2.83
CA LYS A 25 -13.53 86.50 1.70
C LYS A 25 -12.25 85.70 1.97
N MET A 26 -11.23 86.33 2.52
CA MET A 26 -9.98 85.66 2.90
C MET A 26 -10.21 84.63 4.01
N CYS A 27 -11.07 84.92 5.00
CA CYS A 27 -11.47 83.94 6.03
C CYS A 27 -12.22 82.74 5.44
N LEU A 28 -13.07 82.92 4.44
CA LEU A 28 -13.73 81.79 3.76
C LEU A 28 -12.75 81.00 2.91
N LEU A 29 -11.93 81.66 2.08
CA LEU A 29 -10.89 80.99 1.27
C LEU A 29 -9.92 80.19 2.15
N TRP A 30 -9.55 80.69 3.32
CA TRP A 30 -8.72 79.95 4.27
C TRP A 30 -9.42 78.70 4.82
N LYS A 31 -10.70 78.80 5.22
CA LYS A 31 -11.49 77.64 5.68
C LYS A 31 -11.65 76.58 4.57
N LEU A 32 -11.90 77.00 3.34
CA LEU A 32 -12.00 76.13 2.17
C LEU A 32 -10.66 75.48 1.81
N LEU A 33 -9.55 76.22 1.94
CA LEU A 33 -8.22 75.66 1.76
C LEU A 33 -7.94 74.59 2.82
N MET A 34 -8.15 74.89 4.10
CA MET A 34 -7.93 73.94 5.21
C MET A 34 -8.76 72.67 5.07
N SER A 35 -10.06 72.78 4.76
CA SER A 35 -10.92 71.60 4.54
C SER A 35 -10.57 70.84 3.26
N SER A 36 -10.09 71.51 2.21
CA SER A 36 -9.55 70.85 1.02
C SER A 36 -8.24 70.11 1.30
N GLU A 37 -7.36 70.66 2.15
CA GLU A 37 -6.16 69.96 2.60
C GLU A 37 -6.48 68.77 3.50
N GLU A 38 -7.43 68.91 4.41
CA GLU A 38 -7.87 67.82 5.30
C GLU A 38 -8.51 66.67 4.52
N THR A 39 -9.36 66.96 3.53
CA THR A 39 -9.94 65.94 2.64
C THR A 39 -8.89 65.30 1.74
N VAL A 40 -7.95 66.06 1.16
CA VAL A 40 -6.81 65.49 0.40
C VAL A 40 -5.90 64.63 1.29
N ARG A 41 -5.66 65.04 2.54
CA ARG A 41 -4.89 64.29 3.54
C ARG A 41 -5.59 62.98 3.94
N ALA A 42 -6.92 63.02 4.14
CA ALA A 42 -7.74 61.84 4.41
C ALA A 42 -7.80 60.87 3.22
N LEU A 43 -8.02 61.37 2.00
CA LEU A 43 -8.01 60.55 0.77
C LEU A 43 -6.64 59.91 0.54
N LYS A 44 -5.55 60.65 0.77
CA LYS A 44 -4.18 60.12 0.68
C LYS A 44 -3.94 59.00 1.70
N GLN A 45 -4.48 59.13 2.93
CA GLN A 45 -4.43 58.08 3.94
C GLN A 45 -5.23 56.85 3.51
N GLN A 46 -6.47 57.02 3.04
CA GLN A 46 -7.30 55.93 2.52
C GLN A 46 -6.63 55.17 1.36
N ILE A 47 -5.99 55.87 0.42
CA ILE A 47 -5.22 55.25 -0.68
C ILE A 47 -4.03 54.44 -0.13
N GLN A 48 -3.31 54.96 0.87
CA GLN A 48 -2.23 54.22 1.52
C GLN A 48 -2.72 52.96 2.25
N ASP A 49 -3.87 53.02 2.92
CA ASP A 49 -4.43 51.87 3.64
C ASP A 49 -5.05 50.83 2.69
N LEU A 50 -5.63 51.26 1.57
CA LEU A 50 -6.03 50.38 0.46
C LEU A 50 -4.81 49.68 -0.17
N HIS A 51 -3.69 50.40 -0.40
CA HIS A 51 -2.46 49.80 -0.89
C HIS A 51 -1.87 48.78 0.09
N LYS A 52 -1.88 49.06 1.41
CA LYS A 52 -1.50 48.08 2.44
C LYS A 52 -2.39 46.85 2.38
N HIS A 53 -3.71 47.03 2.31
CA HIS A 53 -4.66 45.94 2.25
C HIS A 53 -4.40 45.04 1.03
N HIS A 54 -4.32 45.64 -0.16
CA HIS A 54 -4.04 44.94 -1.41
C HIS A 54 -2.71 44.17 -1.38
N ASN A 55 -1.64 44.75 -0.79
CA ASN A 55 -0.39 44.02 -0.59
C ASN A 55 -0.59 42.77 0.30
N THR A 56 -1.32 42.87 1.40
CA THR A 56 -1.62 41.68 2.24
C THR A 56 -2.55 40.67 1.58
N GLU A 57 -3.30 41.05 0.54
CA GLU A 57 -4.05 40.10 -0.29
C GLU A 57 -3.14 39.40 -1.29
N ILE A 58 -2.24 40.15 -1.95
CA ILE A 58 -1.21 39.60 -2.84
C ILE A 58 -0.34 38.59 -2.09
N GLU A 59 0.10 38.89 -0.87
CA GLU A 59 0.88 37.97 -0.02
C GLU A 59 0.13 36.66 0.27
N LYS A 60 -1.17 36.74 0.60
CA LYS A 60 -2.02 35.55 0.82
C LYS A 60 -2.22 34.74 -0.46
N VAL A 61 -2.45 35.41 -1.60
CA VAL A 61 -2.57 34.76 -2.90
C VAL A 61 -1.26 34.07 -3.31
N GLN A 62 -0.12 34.70 -3.05
CA GLN A 62 1.20 34.08 -3.26
C GLN A 62 1.41 32.86 -2.35
N GLN A 63 0.98 32.93 -1.09
CA GLN A 63 0.99 31.77 -0.19
C GLN A 63 0.12 30.63 -0.74
N TYR A 64 -1.16 30.88 -1.06
CA TYR A 64 -2.03 29.85 -1.65
C TYR A 64 -1.49 29.28 -2.96
N VAL A 65 -0.88 30.09 -3.82
CA VAL A 65 -0.23 29.62 -5.06
C VAL A 65 0.98 28.72 -4.75
N ASN A 66 1.71 28.97 -3.66
CA ASN A 66 2.81 28.10 -3.24
C ASN A 66 2.33 26.81 -2.57
N ASP A 67 1.22 26.86 -1.83
CA ASP A 67 0.56 25.67 -1.26
C ASP A 67 -0.03 24.79 -2.38
N ILE A 68 -0.64 25.38 -3.41
CA ILE A 68 -1.10 24.65 -4.60
C ILE A 68 0.08 24.00 -5.33
N LYS A 69 1.23 24.68 -5.46
CA LYS A 69 2.44 24.11 -6.07
C LYS A 69 3.04 22.96 -5.24
N SER A 70 2.99 23.02 -3.90
CA SER A 70 3.49 21.92 -3.06
C SER A 70 2.56 20.71 -3.11
N LEU A 71 1.24 20.92 -3.04
CA LEU A 71 0.22 19.87 -3.24
C LEU A 71 0.25 19.25 -4.64
N THR A 72 0.54 20.04 -5.67
CA THR A 72 0.72 19.51 -7.03
C THR A 72 1.93 18.58 -7.10
N LYS A 73 3.07 18.97 -6.51
CA LYS A 73 4.26 18.11 -6.46
C LYS A 73 4.06 16.82 -5.67
N THR A 74 3.30 16.84 -4.56
CA THR A 74 3.02 15.61 -3.80
C THR A 74 2.03 14.70 -4.56
N ARG A 75 1.02 15.26 -5.23
CA ARG A 75 0.15 14.51 -6.15
C ARG A 75 0.97 13.83 -7.25
N ASP A 76 1.87 14.56 -7.89
CA ASP A 76 2.65 14.07 -9.03
C ASP A 76 3.66 12.99 -8.61
N SER A 77 4.23 13.10 -7.40
CA SER A 77 5.03 12.02 -6.79
C SER A 77 4.19 10.75 -6.57
N VAL A 78 3.01 10.89 -5.93
CA VAL A 78 2.14 9.73 -5.64
C VAL A 78 1.62 9.09 -6.93
N ALA A 79 1.36 9.86 -7.98
CA ALA A 79 1.01 9.33 -9.30
C ALA A 79 2.15 8.48 -9.89
N LEU A 80 3.39 8.99 -9.84
CA LEU A 80 4.57 8.27 -10.31
C LEU A 80 4.87 7.00 -9.48
N ASP A 81 4.63 7.03 -8.18
CA ASP A 81 4.78 5.87 -7.29
C ASP A 81 3.73 4.78 -7.64
N LEU A 82 2.48 5.18 -7.89
CA LEU A 82 1.39 4.29 -8.33
C LEU A 82 1.58 3.73 -9.74
N GLU A 83 2.18 4.50 -10.66
CA GLU A 83 2.55 4.02 -12.00
C GLU A 83 3.64 2.93 -11.92
N GLN A 84 4.66 3.13 -11.07
CA GLN A 84 5.69 2.12 -10.81
C GLN A 84 5.12 0.86 -10.15
N GLU A 85 4.24 1.00 -9.14
CA GLU A 85 3.56 -0.15 -8.53
C GLU A 85 2.70 -0.91 -9.56
N ASN A 86 1.94 -0.21 -10.40
CA ASN A 86 1.18 -0.83 -11.50
C ASN A 86 2.10 -1.56 -12.50
N GLN A 87 3.27 -1.02 -12.82
CA GLN A 87 4.21 -1.67 -13.72
C GLN A 87 4.83 -2.94 -13.09
N MET A 88 5.18 -2.90 -11.81
CA MET A 88 5.63 -4.09 -11.05
C MET A 88 4.54 -5.17 -10.93
N LEU A 89 3.28 -4.77 -10.71
CA LEU A 89 2.14 -5.68 -10.67
C LEU A 89 1.87 -6.33 -12.05
N ARG A 90 2.11 -5.61 -13.14
CA ARG A 90 2.04 -6.19 -14.50
C ARG A 90 3.17 -7.20 -14.78
N VAL A 91 4.40 -6.92 -14.34
CA VAL A 91 5.52 -7.86 -14.48
C VAL A 91 5.24 -9.13 -13.70
N THR A 92 4.91 -9.02 -12.41
CA THR A 92 4.61 -10.20 -11.57
C THR A 92 3.39 -10.99 -12.03
N LEU A 93 2.36 -10.34 -12.61
CA LEU A 93 1.23 -11.04 -13.24
C LEU A 93 1.67 -11.81 -14.50
N ASN A 94 2.55 -11.23 -15.32
CA ASN A 94 3.11 -11.92 -16.49
C ASN A 94 3.99 -13.12 -16.07
N ASP A 95 4.79 -12.98 -15.01
CA ASP A 95 5.63 -14.07 -14.48
C ASP A 95 4.76 -15.23 -13.96
N ILE A 96 3.68 -14.92 -13.23
CA ILE A 96 2.69 -15.91 -12.78
C ILE A 96 1.99 -16.58 -13.98
N HIS A 97 1.63 -15.81 -15.02
CA HIS A 97 1.05 -16.38 -16.23
C HIS A 97 2.04 -17.32 -16.94
N LEU A 98 3.32 -16.95 -17.02
CA LEU A 98 4.35 -17.80 -17.62
C LEU A 98 4.56 -19.10 -16.82
N GLN A 99 4.57 -19.03 -15.48
CA GLN A 99 4.62 -20.22 -14.62
C GLN A 99 3.37 -21.11 -14.78
N GLN A 100 2.19 -20.52 -14.98
CA GLN A 100 0.97 -21.28 -15.29
C GLN A 100 1.00 -21.87 -16.71
N GLU A 101 1.67 -21.22 -17.65
CA GLU A 101 1.92 -21.72 -19.01
C GLU A 101 2.83 -22.96 -18.98
N THR A 102 3.94 -22.91 -18.25
CA THR A 102 4.87 -24.05 -18.13
C THR A 102 4.23 -25.21 -17.35
N GLN A 103 3.60 -24.96 -16.20
CA GLN A 103 2.88 -25.99 -15.45
C GLN A 103 1.77 -26.64 -16.28
N ARG A 104 1.05 -25.86 -17.10
CA ARG A 104 0.02 -26.39 -18.01
C ARG A 104 0.64 -27.23 -19.13
N SER A 105 1.83 -26.87 -19.63
CA SER A 105 2.58 -27.67 -20.59
C SER A 105 3.08 -28.99 -19.99
N GLU A 106 3.64 -28.96 -18.78
CA GLU A 106 4.09 -30.15 -18.04
C GLU A 106 2.92 -31.11 -17.76
N ILE A 107 1.77 -30.59 -17.30
CA ILE A 107 0.54 -31.38 -17.10
C ILE A 107 0.03 -31.94 -18.43
N THR A 108 0.08 -31.17 -19.51
CA THR A 108 -0.29 -31.64 -20.86
C THR A 108 0.61 -32.80 -21.31
N GLU A 109 1.92 -32.71 -21.08
CA GLU A 109 2.85 -33.77 -21.41
C GLU A 109 2.62 -35.04 -20.58
N MET A 110 2.45 -34.92 -19.26
CA MET A 110 2.11 -36.06 -18.39
C MET A 110 0.80 -36.75 -18.81
N LEU A 111 -0.23 -35.96 -19.17
CA LEU A 111 -1.50 -36.50 -19.67
C LEU A 111 -1.35 -37.19 -21.04
N LEU A 112 -0.45 -36.73 -21.92
CA LEU A 112 -0.12 -37.43 -23.16
C LEU A 112 0.63 -38.75 -22.89
N GLN A 113 1.60 -38.76 -21.98
CA GLN A 113 2.40 -39.94 -21.63
C GLN A 113 1.53 -41.06 -21.03
N GLU A 114 0.57 -40.72 -20.16
CA GLU A 114 -0.39 -41.66 -19.57
C GLU A 114 -1.58 -42.01 -20.50
N GLY A 115 -1.58 -41.54 -21.75
CA GLY A 115 -2.64 -41.82 -22.73
C GLY A 115 -3.98 -41.11 -22.47
N LEU A 116 -4.01 -40.16 -21.54
CA LEU A 116 -5.18 -39.39 -21.11
C LEU A 116 -5.43 -38.13 -21.98
N ALA A 117 -5.17 -38.23 -23.29
CA ALA A 117 -5.23 -37.10 -24.21
C ALA A 117 -6.62 -36.42 -24.26
N ASP A 118 -7.70 -37.19 -24.10
CA ASP A 118 -9.08 -36.72 -24.14
C ASP A 118 -9.44 -35.70 -23.04
N ILE A 119 -8.66 -35.62 -21.95
CA ILE A 119 -8.89 -34.66 -20.85
C ILE A 119 -7.96 -33.43 -20.86
N ILE A 120 -7.03 -33.34 -21.81
CA ILE A 120 -6.21 -32.12 -22.01
C ILE A 120 -7.07 -30.85 -22.25
N PRO A 121 -8.16 -30.86 -23.06
CA PRO A 121 -8.90 -29.63 -23.38
C PRO A 121 -9.95 -29.19 -22.36
N ILE A 122 -10.16 -29.94 -21.25
CA ILE A 122 -11.07 -29.53 -20.16
C ILE A 122 -10.32 -28.78 -19.05
N SER A 123 -11.02 -28.06 -18.18
CA SER A 123 -10.40 -27.22 -17.14
C SER A 123 -9.49 -28.04 -16.22
N PRO A 124 -8.37 -27.49 -15.69
CA PRO A 124 -7.53 -28.19 -14.70
C PRO A 124 -8.32 -28.71 -13.48
N SER A 125 -9.38 -28.01 -13.06
CA SER A 125 -10.29 -28.48 -12.00
C SER A 125 -11.08 -29.74 -12.40
N GLU A 126 -11.42 -29.87 -13.67
CA GLU A 126 -12.15 -31.00 -14.25
C GLU A 126 -11.20 -32.17 -14.57
N GLN A 127 -9.96 -31.88 -14.99
CA GLN A 127 -8.87 -32.86 -15.11
C GLN A 127 -8.60 -33.55 -13.76
N VAL A 128 -8.42 -32.77 -12.69
CA VAL A 128 -8.24 -33.29 -11.32
C VAL A 128 -9.47 -34.08 -10.87
N ALA A 129 -10.69 -33.60 -11.14
CA ALA A 129 -11.91 -34.33 -10.81
C ALA A 129 -12.03 -35.66 -11.57
N TYR A 130 -11.62 -35.73 -12.84
CA TYR A 130 -11.59 -36.95 -13.64
C TYR A 130 -10.60 -37.97 -13.06
N VAL A 131 -9.35 -37.56 -12.82
CA VAL A 131 -8.30 -38.44 -12.28
C VAL A 131 -8.67 -38.96 -10.88
N LEU A 132 -9.28 -38.13 -10.03
CA LEU A 132 -9.79 -38.57 -8.72
C LEU A 132 -10.96 -39.57 -8.84
N ALA A 133 -11.86 -39.37 -9.79
CA ALA A 133 -13.00 -40.26 -10.02
C ALA A 133 -12.58 -41.62 -10.60
N ASP A 134 -11.62 -41.66 -11.53
CA ASP A 134 -11.08 -42.92 -12.04
C ASP A 134 -10.23 -43.64 -10.99
N ARG A 135 -9.38 -42.93 -10.24
CA ARG A 135 -8.65 -43.49 -9.09
C ARG A 135 -9.59 -44.15 -8.08
N ALA A 136 -10.73 -43.53 -7.75
CA ALA A 136 -11.74 -44.14 -6.90
C ALA A 136 -12.37 -45.39 -7.55
N SER A 137 -12.68 -45.33 -8.84
CA SER A 137 -13.24 -46.43 -9.65
C SER A 137 -12.26 -47.60 -9.87
N LEU A 138 -10.96 -47.38 -9.70
CA LEU A 138 -9.91 -48.40 -9.70
C LEU A 138 -9.72 -49.00 -8.30
N LEU A 139 -9.74 -48.19 -7.24
CA LEU A 139 -9.66 -48.66 -5.85
C LEU A 139 -10.85 -49.55 -5.47
N GLU A 140 -12.07 -49.17 -5.85
CA GLU A 140 -13.29 -50.00 -5.68
C GLU A 140 -13.13 -51.36 -6.39
N ARG A 141 -12.55 -51.35 -7.60
CA ARG A 141 -12.26 -52.57 -8.39
C ARG A 141 -11.26 -53.48 -7.67
N ILE A 142 -10.19 -52.92 -7.09
CA ILE A 142 -9.18 -53.67 -6.34
C ILE A 142 -9.80 -54.27 -5.07
N GLN A 143 -10.56 -53.49 -4.30
CA GLN A 143 -11.21 -53.94 -3.07
C GLN A 143 -12.26 -55.04 -3.32
N SER A 144 -13.08 -54.89 -4.37
CA SER A 144 -14.04 -55.92 -4.78
C SER A 144 -13.38 -57.26 -5.17
N ARG A 145 -12.09 -57.22 -5.56
CA ARG A 145 -11.32 -58.41 -5.91
C ARG A 145 -10.71 -59.08 -4.68
N THR A 146 -10.30 -58.31 -3.67
CA THR A 146 -9.78 -58.87 -2.39
C THR A 146 -10.86 -59.47 -1.50
N ASP A 147 -12.08 -58.95 -1.52
CA ASP A 147 -13.19 -59.52 -0.74
C ASP A 147 -13.72 -60.86 -1.32
N GLY A 148 -13.48 -61.11 -2.61
CA GLY A 148 -13.95 -62.31 -3.31
C GLY A 148 -13.27 -63.62 -2.87
N ASP A 149 -11.98 -63.59 -2.57
CA ASP A 149 -11.17 -64.80 -2.31
C ASP A 149 -11.39 -65.42 -0.91
N THR A 150 -12.26 -64.86 -0.07
CA THR A 150 -12.39 -65.27 1.34
C THR A 150 -13.56 -66.23 1.66
N LYS A 151 -14.41 -66.60 0.69
CA LYS A 151 -15.66 -67.35 0.97
C LYS A 151 -16.06 -68.46 -0.01
N THR A 152 -15.19 -69.46 -0.19
CA THR A 152 -15.65 -70.86 -0.37
C THR A 152 -14.60 -71.86 0.10
N THR A 153 -14.95 -72.78 0.98
CA THR A 153 -14.09 -73.88 1.44
C THR A 153 -14.52 -75.20 0.81
N GLY A 154 -13.60 -75.85 0.09
CA GLY A 154 -13.78 -77.18 -0.52
C GLY A 154 -12.47 -77.74 -1.06
N HIS A 155 -12.01 -78.86 -0.49
CA HIS A 155 -10.81 -79.62 -0.89
C HIS A 155 -11.16 -80.66 -1.98
N PRO A 156 -10.18 -81.25 -2.70
CA PRO A 156 -9.03 -80.60 -3.36
C PRO A 156 -8.76 -81.25 -4.76
N ASP A 157 -7.56 -81.00 -5.31
CA ASP A 157 -6.88 -81.79 -6.36
C ASP A 157 -7.38 -81.62 -7.82
N GLY A 158 -6.49 -81.91 -8.78
CA GLY A 158 -6.72 -81.77 -10.24
C GLY A 158 -5.76 -80.78 -10.93
N SER A 159 -4.93 -81.32 -11.84
CA SER A 159 -3.89 -80.64 -12.62
C SER A 159 -4.40 -80.01 -13.94
N GLU A 160 -3.45 -79.46 -14.73
CA GLU A 160 -3.57 -79.07 -16.16
C GLU A 160 -4.40 -77.80 -16.45
N GLU A 161 -4.21 -77.08 -17.57
CA GLU A 161 -3.03 -76.66 -18.33
C GLU A 161 -3.56 -75.76 -19.46
N SER A 162 -3.28 -74.45 -19.41
CA SER A 162 -2.99 -73.62 -20.60
C SER A 162 -4.04 -73.34 -21.71
N VAL A 163 -3.75 -72.28 -22.49
CA VAL A 163 -4.25 -71.93 -23.84
C VAL A 163 -5.78 -71.86 -24.09
N ALA A 164 -6.29 -70.62 -24.17
CA ALA A 164 -7.27 -70.24 -25.21
C ALA A 164 -7.02 -68.80 -25.66
N GLN A 165 -6.66 -68.62 -26.93
CA GLN A 165 -6.38 -67.33 -27.56
C GLN A 165 -7.65 -66.75 -28.20
N GLY A 166 -7.94 -65.46 -28.04
CA GLY A 166 -9.13 -64.85 -28.61
C GLY A 166 -9.03 -63.33 -28.78
N PHE A 167 -8.78 -62.88 -30.01
CA PHE A 167 -9.02 -61.49 -30.40
C PHE A 167 -10.53 -61.21 -30.41
N GLY A 168 -10.94 -60.06 -29.89
CA GLY A 168 -12.35 -59.65 -29.88
C GLY A 168 -12.49 -58.16 -29.65
N GLU A 169 -12.66 -57.39 -30.73
CA GLU A 169 -12.95 -55.95 -30.66
C GLU A 169 -14.23 -55.71 -29.86
N ASN A 170 -14.11 -55.03 -28.71
CA ASN A 170 -15.26 -54.48 -28.02
C ASN A 170 -14.99 -53.01 -27.72
N VAL A 171 -15.53 -52.14 -28.59
CA VAL A 171 -15.64 -50.71 -28.35
C VAL A 171 -16.66 -50.49 -27.23
N VAL A 172 -16.20 -50.64 -25.98
CA VAL A 172 -16.99 -50.34 -24.79
C VAL A 172 -17.21 -48.83 -24.75
N LYS A 173 -18.35 -48.38 -25.29
CA LYS A 173 -18.78 -46.98 -25.26
C LYS A 173 -18.67 -46.45 -23.83
N LEU A 174 -17.78 -45.48 -23.64
CA LEU A 174 -17.45 -44.93 -22.33
C LEU A 174 -18.66 -44.16 -21.76
N GLN A 175 -19.53 -44.87 -21.03
CA GLN A 175 -20.74 -44.29 -20.46
C GLN A 175 -20.39 -43.44 -19.24
N SER A 176 -20.04 -42.19 -19.50
CA SER A 176 -19.61 -41.16 -18.53
C SER A 176 -20.20 -41.35 -17.11
N PRO A 177 -19.36 -41.58 -16.07
CA PRO A 177 -19.78 -41.82 -14.69
C PRO A 177 -20.74 -40.75 -14.13
N TRP A 178 -20.63 -39.52 -14.62
CA TRP A 178 -21.50 -38.39 -14.28
C TRP A 178 -23.00 -38.68 -14.45
N LYS A 179 -23.39 -39.58 -15.37
CA LYS A 179 -24.80 -40.02 -15.52
C LYS A 179 -25.34 -40.84 -14.35
N LYS A 180 -24.49 -41.43 -13.49
CA LYS A 180 -24.92 -42.08 -12.24
C LYS A 180 -25.07 -41.08 -11.09
N LEU A 181 -24.24 -40.03 -11.04
CA LEU A 181 -24.17 -39.13 -9.89
C LEU A 181 -25.30 -38.08 -9.85
N LEU A 182 -25.72 -37.54 -11.00
CA LEU A 182 -26.74 -36.48 -11.09
C LEU A 182 -28.17 -37.00 -11.40
N GLY A 183 -28.54 -38.16 -10.84
CA GLY A 183 -29.89 -38.72 -10.97
C GLY A 183 -30.95 -37.89 -10.23
N PHE A 184 -31.65 -37.00 -10.94
CA PHE A 184 -32.70 -36.11 -10.41
C PHE A 184 -33.72 -36.81 -9.47
N ARG A 185 -33.69 -36.49 -8.17
CA ARG A 185 -34.72 -36.90 -7.21
C ARG A 185 -35.71 -35.75 -6.90
N LYS A 186 -36.76 -35.61 -7.73
CA LYS A 186 -37.92 -34.75 -7.43
C LYS A 186 -39.04 -35.53 -6.72
N ALA A 187 -39.10 -35.44 -5.39
CA ALA A 187 -40.30 -35.64 -4.55
C ALA A 187 -39.99 -35.09 -3.14
N SER A 188 -40.72 -34.15 -2.53
CA SER A 188 -42.18 -33.98 -2.33
C SER A 188 -42.72 -34.70 -1.09
N GLN A 189 -42.85 -33.92 -0.01
CA GLN A 189 -43.80 -33.98 1.11
C GLN A 189 -44.47 -35.32 1.49
N SER A 190 -44.33 -35.71 2.76
CA SER A 190 -45.39 -36.42 3.51
C SER A 190 -45.33 -36.11 5.02
N LYS A 191 -46.46 -36.22 5.71
CA LYS A 191 -46.66 -36.05 7.16
C LYS A 191 -47.54 -37.21 7.68
N HIS A 192 -47.71 -37.30 9.00
CA HIS A 192 -48.56 -38.24 9.77
C HIS A 192 -47.91 -39.61 10.09
N LYS A 193 -48.18 -40.27 11.24
CA LYS A 193 -48.67 -39.85 12.60
C LYS A 193 -48.40 -41.01 13.61
N LEU A 194 -48.38 -40.69 14.91
CA LEU A 194 -48.93 -41.41 16.11
C LEU A 194 -49.29 -42.93 15.99
N MET A 195 -49.14 -43.82 16.99
CA MET A 195 -48.85 -43.72 18.45
C MET A 195 -48.35 -45.11 18.99
N PRO A 196 -48.00 -45.29 20.29
CA PRO A 196 -47.25 -46.45 20.79
C PRO A 196 -48.10 -47.52 21.52
N MET A 197 -47.46 -48.65 21.84
CA MET A 197 -47.89 -49.64 22.84
C MET A 197 -46.68 -50.46 23.31
N PHE A 198 -46.44 -50.54 24.62
CA PHE A 198 -46.58 -51.79 25.40
C PHE A 198 -46.17 -51.58 26.88
N SER A 199 -46.92 -52.19 27.79
CA SER A 199 -46.58 -52.30 29.21
C SER A 199 -47.04 -53.65 29.76
N SER A 200 -46.10 -54.48 30.19
CA SER A 200 -46.26 -55.81 30.84
C SER A 200 -44.86 -56.39 31.04
N LEU A 201 -44.48 -57.11 32.11
CA LEU A 201 -45.06 -57.38 33.44
C LEU A 201 -43.84 -57.55 34.39
N GLN A 202 -43.80 -56.87 35.54
CA GLN A 202 -44.16 -57.38 36.89
C GLN A 202 -43.05 -58.17 37.62
N ALA A 203 -42.75 -57.72 38.85
CA ALA A 203 -42.08 -58.41 39.96
C ALA A 203 -40.65 -59.00 39.76
N ILE A 204 -39.69 -58.44 40.50
CA ILE A 204 -38.99 -59.13 41.61
C ILE A 204 -38.26 -58.05 42.45
N GLU A 205 -38.54 -58.05 43.76
CA GLU A 205 -37.61 -57.58 44.80
C GLU A 205 -36.97 -58.83 45.45
N PRO A 206 -35.76 -58.79 46.05
CA PRO A 206 -35.27 -57.63 46.82
C PRO A 206 -33.75 -57.29 46.78
N ARG A 207 -33.45 -56.08 47.31
CA ARG A 207 -32.13 -55.59 47.81
C ARG A 207 -31.03 -55.22 46.79
N CYS A 208 -30.16 -54.31 47.23
CA CYS A 208 -28.92 -53.81 46.60
C CYS A 208 -29.07 -53.10 45.23
N SER A 209 -29.56 -51.85 45.22
CA SER A 209 -29.29 -50.90 44.10
C SER A 209 -29.50 -49.40 44.39
N ASP A 210 -29.77 -48.96 45.63
CA ASP A 210 -30.03 -47.53 45.87
C ASP A 210 -28.77 -46.66 45.63
N ASP A 211 -27.57 -47.18 45.91
CA ASP A 211 -26.27 -46.57 45.53
C ASP A 211 -26.05 -46.47 44.00
N ILE A 212 -26.77 -47.26 43.19
CA ILE A 212 -26.69 -47.24 41.73
C ILE A 212 -27.74 -46.28 41.16
N LYS A 213 -28.96 -46.29 41.71
CA LYS A 213 -30.00 -45.31 41.39
C LYS A 213 -29.58 -43.89 41.75
N GLY A 214 -28.97 -43.70 42.93
CA GLY A 214 -28.43 -42.40 43.35
C GLY A 214 -27.35 -41.87 42.40
N ARG A 215 -26.41 -42.72 41.97
CA ARG A 215 -25.38 -42.34 40.98
C ARG A 215 -25.98 -42.01 39.62
N THR A 216 -26.86 -42.87 39.09
CA THR A 216 -27.48 -42.63 37.78
C THR A 216 -28.40 -41.41 37.77
N VAL A 217 -29.04 -41.06 38.89
CA VAL A 217 -29.74 -39.78 39.05
C VAL A 217 -28.76 -38.61 39.08
N GLN A 218 -27.67 -38.67 39.86
CA GLN A 218 -26.63 -37.62 39.88
C GLN A 218 -25.81 -37.51 38.58
N GLU A 219 -25.82 -38.55 37.74
CA GLU A 219 -25.29 -38.52 36.37
C GLU A 219 -26.27 -37.78 35.45
N LEU A 220 -27.56 -38.14 35.48
CA LEU A 220 -28.59 -37.44 34.71
C LEU A 220 -28.80 -35.97 35.14
N GLU A 221 -28.67 -35.65 36.43
CA GLU A 221 -28.71 -34.27 36.93
C GLU A 221 -27.54 -33.46 36.37
N ARG A 222 -26.31 -34.00 36.42
CA ARG A 222 -25.13 -33.35 35.80
C ARG A 222 -25.24 -33.25 34.29
N ASP A 223 -25.78 -34.25 33.60
CA ASP A 223 -25.98 -34.21 32.16
C ASP A 223 -27.02 -33.14 31.77
N VAL A 224 -28.07 -32.94 32.58
CA VAL A 224 -29.07 -31.88 32.39
C VAL A 224 -28.50 -30.50 32.74
N GLU A 225 -27.69 -30.38 33.78
CA GLU A 225 -26.97 -29.15 34.11
C GLU A 225 -25.95 -28.78 33.02
N GLU A 226 -25.17 -29.74 32.52
CA GLU A 226 -24.23 -29.50 31.42
C GLU A 226 -24.96 -29.19 30.11
N ALA A 227 -26.06 -29.88 29.80
CA ALA A 227 -26.91 -29.54 28.67
C ALA A 227 -27.50 -28.12 28.79
N SER A 228 -27.89 -27.69 29.99
CA SER A 228 -28.36 -26.33 30.28
C SER A 228 -27.24 -25.30 30.10
N VAL A 229 -26.00 -25.59 30.55
CA VAL A 229 -24.83 -24.74 30.32
C VAL A 229 -24.48 -24.66 28.83
N ARG A 230 -24.42 -25.79 28.12
CA ARG A 230 -24.18 -25.88 26.66
C ARG A 230 -25.26 -25.10 25.88
N LEU A 231 -26.53 -25.22 26.26
CA LEU A 231 -27.64 -24.47 25.67
C LEU A 231 -27.57 -22.97 25.98
N SER A 232 -27.16 -22.58 27.19
CA SER A 232 -26.91 -21.19 27.58
C SER A 232 -25.75 -20.59 26.80
N MET A 233 -24.68 -21.36 26.53
CA MET A 233 -23.59 -20.97 25.64
C MET A 233 -24.07 -20.82 24.18
N ALA A 234 -24.83 -21.78 23.65
CA ALA A 234 -25.40 -21.69 22.31
C ALA A 234 -26.32 -20.46 22.17
N HIS A 235 -27.16 -20.15 23.15
CA HIS A 235 -28.00 -18.95 23.16
C HIS A 235 -27.21 -17.63 23.38
N LYS A 236 -25.97 -17.66 23.88
CA LYS A 236 -25.07 -16.50 23.88
C LYS A 236 -24.41 -16.33 22.50
N GLU A 237 -23.95 -17.43 21.91
CA GLU A 237 -23.27 -17.45 20.62
C GLU A 237 -24.20 -17.09 19.46
N ILE A 238 -25.45 -17.60 19.45
CA ILE A 238 -26.48 -17.21 18.47
C ILE A 238 -26.74 -15.69 18.54
N ARG A 239 -26.74 -15.09 19.74
CA ARG A 239 -26.87 -13.63 19.89
C ARG A 239 -25.63 -12.90 19.37
N ARG A 240 -24.42 -13.31 19.78
CA ARG A 240 -23.15 -12.74 19.27
C ARG A 240 -23.10 -12.74 17.73
N LEU A 241 -23.47 -13.86 17.11
CA LEU A 241 -23.53 -14.01 15.65
C LEU A 241 -24.66 -13.19 15.01
N THR A 242 -25.76 -12.95 15.71
CA THR A 242 -26.83 -12.05 15.25
C THR A 242 -26.39 -10.59 15.34
N ASP A 243 -25.80 -10.17 16.45
CA ASP A 243 -25.25 -8.83 16.67
C ASP A 243 -24.15 -8.51 15.64
N GLU A 244 -23.29 -9.49 15.31
CA GLU A 244 -22.26 -9.37 14.27
C GLU A 244 -22.84 -9.37 12.86
N LEU A 245 -23.90 -10.13 12.58
CA LEU A 245 -24.61 -10.09 11.30
C LEU A 245 -25.34 -8.75 11.10
N GLU A 246 -25.99 -8.20 12.12
CA GLU A 246 -26.61 -6.89 12.07
C GLU A 246 -25.57 -5.77 11.93
N SER A 247 -24.44 -5.87 12.62
CA SER A 247 -23.28 -4.97 12.45
C SER A 247 -22.71 -5.03 11.02
N ALA A 248 -22.58 -6.24 10.45
CA ALA A 248 -22.14 -6.43 9.06
C ALA A 248 -23.16 -5.83 8.06
N GLN A 249 -24.47 -6.05 8.27
CA GLN A 249 -25.51 -5.43 7.43
C GLN A 249 -25.55 -3.90 7.56
N LEU A 250 -25.29 -3.35 8.76
CA LEU A 250 -25.20 -1.91 8.99
C LEU A 250 -23.97 -1.28 8.32
N THR A 251 -22.82 -1.97 8.32
CA THR A 251 -21.64 -1.52 7.57
C THR A 251 -21.83 -1.67 6.06
N GLN A 252 -22.46 -2.74 5.57
CA GLN A 252 -22.83 -2.87 4.15
C GLN A 252 -23.74 -1.73 3.70
N LYS A 253 -24.85 -1.48 4.42
CA LYS A 253 -25.78 -0.36 4.14
C LYS A 253 -25.12 1.02 4.23
N ALA A 254 -24.01 1.15 4.95
CA ALA A 254 -23.25 2.38 5.07
C ALA A 254 -22.21 2.61 3.95
N TYR A 255 -21.88 1.58 3.15
CA TYR A 255 -20.99 1.68 1.98
C TYR A 255 -21.71 1.45 0.64
N GLU A 256 -22.95 0.99 0.68
CA GLU A 256 -23.84 0.87 -0.48
C GLU A 256 -23.98 2.16 -1.31
N PRO A 257 -24.11 3.39 -0.75
CA PRO A 257 -24.23 4.59 -1.58
C PRO A 257 -22.92 4.97 -2.29
N GLU A 258 -21.75 4.86 -1.65
CA GLU A 258 -20.46 5.08 -2.30
C GLU A 258 -20.19 4.03 -3.40
N LEU A 259 -20.62 2.78 -3.18
CA LEU A 259 -20.55 1.73 -4.20
C LEU A 259 -21.44 2.05 -5.42
N GLN A 260 -22.64 2.59 -5.21
CA GLN A 260 -23.53 3.01 -6.29
C GLN A 260 -23.00 4.26 -7.03
N GLU A 261 -22.39 5.21 -6.32
CA GLU A 261 -21.73 6.37 -6.92
C GLU A 261 -20.55 5.92 -7.82
N ALA A 262 -19.68 5.03 -7.32
CA ALA A 262 -18.59 4.46 -8.09
C ALA A 262 -19.06 3.63 -9.30
N GLN A 263 -20.17 2.89 -9.20
CA GLN A 263 -20.77 2.19 -10.35
C GLN A 263 -21.26 3.18 -11.41
N MET A 264 -21.86 4.30 -11.01
CA MET A 264 -22.32 5.35 -11.93
C MET A 264 -21.16 6.08 -12.60
N GLU A 265 -20.04 6.31 -11.90
CA GLU A 265 -18.80 6.83 -12.48
C GLU A 265 -18.17 5.85 -13.47
N VAL A 266 -18.07 4.56 -13.14
CA VAL A 266 -17.57 3.53 -14.06
C VAL A 266 -18.42 3.45 -15.33
N GLU A 267 -19.74 3.53 -15.21
CA GLU A 267 -20.63 3.57 -16.37
C GLU A 267 -20.56 4.89 -17.15
N HIS A 268 -20.21 6.02 -16.52
CA HIS A 268 -19.89 7.26 -17.22
C HIS A 268 -18.58 7.13 -18.01
N LEU A 269 -17.50 6.65 -17.38
CA LEU A 269 -16.19 6.44 -18.00
C LEU A 269 -16.25 5.43 -19.15
N ARG A 270 -17.05 4.36 -19.02
CA ARG A 270 -17.33 3.41 -20.11
C ARG A 270 -17.91 4.09 -21.35
N ARG A 271 -18.87 5.01 -21.16
CA ARG A 271 -19.46 5.79 -22.27
C ARG A 271 -18.45 6.75 -22.89
N GLU A 272 -17.53 7.33 -22.10
CA GLU A 272 -16.50 8.23 -22.62
C GLU A 272 -15.41 7.49 -23.41
N VAL A 273 -14.93 6.35 -22.91
CA VAL A 273 -14.03 5.44 -23.63
C VAL A 273 -14.67 4.97 -24.94
N GLU A 274 -15.97 4.68 -24.95
CA GLU A 274 -16.70 4.27 -26.15
C GLU A 274 -16.87 5.44 -27.16
N LYS A 275 -16.98 6.70 -26.72
CA LYS A 275 -16.88 7.87 -27.63
C LYS A 275 -15.47 7.99 -28.22
N LEU A 276 -14.43 7.91 -27.39
CA LEU A 276 -13.04 8.05 -27.82
C LEU A 276 -12.67 7.00 -28.88
N LYS A 277 -13.00 5.72 -28.65
CA LYS A 277 -12.84 4.64 -29.63
C LYS A 277 -13.51 4.94 -30.98
N ARG A 278 -14.69 5.58 -30.99
CA ARG A 278 -15.38 5.96 -32.23
C ARG A 278 -14.67 7.09 -32.97
N CYS A 279 -14.07 8.04 -32.24
CA CYS A 279 -13.22 9.08 -32.82
C CYS A 279 -11.94 8.47 -33.42
N GLU A 280 -11.21 7.66 -32.66
CA GLU A 280 -10.00 6.94 -33.09
C GLU A 280 -10.27 6.09 -34.34
N LEU A 281 -11.34 5.28 -34.35
CA LEU A 281 -11.74 4.49 -35.51
C LEU A 281 -12.15 5.34 -36.72
N ALA A 282 -12.71 6.54 -36.51
CA ALA A 282 -13.01 7.46 -37.60
C ALA A 282 -11.76 8.14 -38.16
N GLU A 283 -10.72 8.37 -37.35
CA GLU A 283 -9.44 8.90 -37.79
C GLU A 283 -8.60 7.82 -38.50
N LEU A 284 -8.58 6.58 -37.99
CA LEU A 284 -7.94 5.44 -38.64
C LEU A 284 -8.55 5.10 -40.00
N ARG A 285 -9.86 5.30 -40.20
CA ARG A 285 -10.48 5.23 -41.54
C ARG A 285 -9.96 6.33 -42.44
N LYS A 286 -9.94 7.59 -41.97
CA LYS A 286 -9.43 8.74 -42.73
C LYS A 286 -7.93 8.65 -43.07
N THR A 287 -7.12 7.91 -42.32
CA THR A 287 -5.72 7.62 -42.69
C THR A 287 -5.63 6.47 -43.68
N LYS A 288 -6.39 5.38 -43.49
CA LYS A 288 -6.48 4.27 -44.46
C LYS A 288 -6.94 4.75 -45.84
N GLU A 289 -8.00 5.55 -45.91
CA GLU A 289 -8.52 6.19 -47.13
C GLU A 289 -7.54 7.17 -47.82
N ARG A 290 -6.46 7.56 -47.14
CA ARG A 290 -5.36 8.34 -47.74
C ARG A 290 -4.23 7.43 -48.21
N ASN A 291 -3.88 6.42 -47.43
CA ASN A 291 -2.87 5.43 -47.81
C ASN A 291 -3.31 4.68 -49.08
N GLU A 292 -4.57 4.26 -49.16
CA GLU A 292 -5.14 3.60 -50.36
C GLU A 292 -4.99 4.45 -51.62
N LYS A 293 -5.20 5.78 -51.53
CA LYS A 293 -5.01 6.71 -52.66
C LYS A 293 -3.54 6.90 -53.03
N LEU A 294 -2.65 6.93 -52.03
CA LEU A 294 -1.20 6.98 -52.28
C LEU A 294 -0.69 5.66 -52.90
N GLU A 295 -1.28 4.53 -52.54
CA GLU A 295 -1.01 3.22 -53.16
C GLU A 295 -1.50 3.18 -54.61
N GLU A 296 -2.69 3.72 -54.91
CA GLU A 296 -3.18 3.92 -56.28
C GLU A 296 -2.24 4.81 -57.12
N GLU A 297 -1.80 5.96 -56.58
CA GLU A 297 -0.84 6.86 -57.22
C GLU A 297 0.52 6.17 -57.47
N LEU A 298 1.02 5.39 -56.50
CA LEU A 298 2.27 4.62 -56.64
C LEU A 298 2.16 3.51 -57.69
N CYS A 299 1.00 2.84 -57.80
CA CYS A 299 0.75 1.87 -58.86
C CYS A 299 0.81 2.52 -60.26
N LEU A 300 0.15 3.66 -60.46
CA LEU A 300 0.18 4.41 -61.72
C LEU A 300 1.60 4.91 -62.07
N LEU A 301 2.37 5.33 -61.06
CA LEU A 301 3.79 5.69 -61.21
C LEU A 301 4.70 4.48 -61.49
N GLY A 302 4.28 3.27 -61.13
CA GLY A 302 4.92 2.01 -61.50
C GLY A 302 4.65 1.63 -62.96
N GLU A 303 3.39 1.70 -63.40
CA GLU A 303 3.00 1.34 -64.77
C GLU A 303 3.60 2.27 -65.82
N THR A 304 3.63 3.57 -65.56
CA THR A 304 4.28 4.56 -66.45
C THR A 304 5.77 4.29 -66.62
N LYS A 305 6.48 3.88 -65.57
CA LYS A 305 7.89 3.45 -65.65
C LYS A 305 8.06 2.12 -66.41
N ARG A 306 7.16 1.16 -66.23
CA ARG A 306 7.14 -0.10 -67.01
C ARG A 306 7.01 0.19 -68.50
N LEU A 307 6.02 1.02 -68.87
CA LEU A 307 5.78 1.41 -70.27
C LEU A 307 6.98 2.16 -70.87
N GLN A 308 7.67 3.02 -70.12
CA GLN A 308 8.92 3.65 -70.57
C GLN A 308 10.03 2.62 -70.86
N ALA A 309 10.18 1.60 -70.01
CA ALA A 309 11.17 0.54 -70.21
C ALA A 309 10.83 -0.36 -71.43
N GLU A 310 9.55 -0.70 -71.62
CA GLU A 310 9.08 -1.45 -72.80
C GLU A 310 9.33 -0.67 -74.10
N LEU A 311 9.07 0.64 -74.11
CA LEU A 311 9.30 1.51 -75.26
C LEU A 311 10.80 1.66 -75.58
N PHE A 312 11.65 1.71 -74.55
CA PHE A 312 13.12 1.69 -74.69
C PHE A 312 13.62 0.37 -75.31
N CYS A 313 13.12 -0.77 -74.85
CA CYS A 313 13.44 -2.08 -75.42
C CYS A 313 12.98 -2.23 -76.88
N TYR A 314 11.79 -1.70 -77.21
CA TYR A 314 11.28 -1.71 -78.59
C TYR A 314 12.18 -0.92 -79.56
N VAL A 315 12.66 0.26 -79.14
CA VAL A 315 13.60 1.08 -79.93
C VAL A 315 14.91 0.33 -80.21
N ILE A 316 15.44 -0.43 -79.24
CA ILE A 316 16.64 -1.26 -79.45
C ILE A 316 16.37 -2.38 -80.47
N HIS A 317 15.19 -3.02 -80.41
CA HIS A 317 14.84 -4.12 -81.33
C HIS A 317 14.64 -3.69 -82.79
N CYS A 318 14.45 -2.39 -83.07
CA CYS A 318 14.29 -1.89 -84.44
C CYS A 318 15.58 -1.91 -85.29
N ILE A 319 16.75 -2.16 -84.69
CA ILE A 319 18.04 -2.19 -85.39
C ILE A 319 18.30 -3.58 -86.00
N LYS A 320 18.00 -3.75 -87.29
CA LYS A 320 17.99 -5.07 -87.98
C LYS A 320 19.33 -5.50 -88.60
N PRO A 321 19.79 -6.74 -88.35
CA PRO A 321 20.69 -7.48 -89.26
C PRO A 321 19.92 -8.06 -90.47
N THR A 322 20.61 -8.42 -91.56
CA THR A 322 20.00 -8.85 -92.84
C THR A 322 20.19 -10.34 -93.16
N ASN A 323 19.22 -10.92 -93.88
CA ASN A 323 19.05 -12.37 -94.10
C ASN A 323 20.17 -13.06 -94.92
N ARG A 324 20.71 -14.17 -94.39
CA ARG A 324 21.37 -15.27 -95.13
C ARG A 324 21.12 -16.66 -94.50
N CYS A 325 19.91 -16.91 -94.00
CA CYS A 325 19.66 -18.03 -93.08
C CYS A 325 18.85 -19.17 -93.71
N GLN A 326 19.50 -20.32 -94.00
CA GLN A 326 18.85 -21.64 -94.04
C GLN A 326 19.84 -22.79 -93.78
N ILE A 327 20.94 -22.89 -94.54
CA ILE A 327 22.06 -23.80 -94.17
C ILE A 327 22.78 -23.30 -92.91
N GLN A 328 22.76 -21.97 -92.70
CA GLN A 328 23.21 -21.37 -91.46
C GLN A 328 22.24 -21.66 -90.30
N PHE A 329 20.96 -21.99 -90.52
CA PHE A 329 19.97 -22.16 -89.45
C PHE A 329 20.27 -23.36 -88.54
N ASP A 330 20.78 -24.50 -89.03
CA ASP A 330 21.11 -25.65 -88.14
C ASP A 330 22.41 -25.46 -87.37
N LYS A 331 23.41 -24.80 -87.97
CA LYS A 331 24.64 -24.40 -87.26
C LYS A 331 24.35 -23.31 -86.25
N ILE A 332 23.52 -22.32 -86.60
CA ILE A 332 23.00 -21.33 -85.67
C ILE A 332 22.19 -22.03 -84.60
N LYS A 333 21.29 -22.97 -84.91
CA LYS A 333 20.48 -23.69 -83.91
C LYS A 333 21.36 -24.40 -82.87
N LYS A 334 22.38 -25.16 -83.28
CA LYS A 334 23.33 -25.76 -82.31
C LYS A 334 24.20 -24.75 -81.55
N VAL A 335 24.52 -23.60 -82.14
CA VAL A 335 25.21 -22.50 -81.46
C VAL A 335 24.25 -21.74 -80.53
N PHE A 336 22.96 -21.68 -80.86
CA PHE A 336 21.89 -20.97 -80.15
C PHE A 336 21.38 -21.82 -78.99
N GLU A 337 21.28 -23.14 -79.14
CA GLU A 337 21.05 -24.10 -78.04
C GLU A 337 22.19 -24.01 -77.01
N LYS A 338 23.46 -24.02 -77.46
CA LYS A 338 24.62 -23.81 -76.58
C LYS A 338 24.68 -22.39 -76.00
N SER A 339 24.25 -21.39 -76.76
CA SER A 339 24.17 -20.01 -76.27
C SER A 339 23.02 -19.83 -75.29
N ASN A 340 21.91 -20.56 -75.44
CA ASN A 340 20.81 -20.60 -74.48
C ASN A 340 21.30 -21.22 -73.18
N MET A 341 21.92 -22.42 -73.22
CA MET A 341 22.53 -23.02 -72.02
C MET A 341 23.54 -22.07 -71.34
N CYS A 342 24.38 -21.37 -72.12
CA CYS A 342 25.34 -20.41 -71.57
C CYS A 342 24.66 -19.14 -70.98
N VAL A 343 23.59 -18.66 -71.61
CA VAL A 343 22.77 -17.54 -71.12
C VAL A 343 21.94 -17.95 -69.90
N GLU A 344 21.48 -19.20 -69.84
CA GLU A 344 20.76 -19.80 -68.71
C GLU A 344 21.72 -19.97 -67.52
N GLU A 345 22.91 -20.55 -67.71
CA GLU A 345 23.98 -20.55 -66.69
C GLU A 345 24.36 -19.13 -66.23
N MET A 346 24.47 -18.16 -67.15
CA MET A 346 24.72 -16.76 -66.79
C MET A 346 23.54 -16.15 -66.04
N GLN A 347 22.30 -16.48 -66.38
CA GLN A 347 21.10 -15.97 -65.74
C GLN A 347 20.92 -16.58 -64.33
N GLU A 348 21.25 -17.85 -64.14
CA GLU A 348 21.35 -18.50 -62.84
C GLU A 348 22.45 -17.87 -61.98
N ARG A 349 23.65 -17.64 -62.53
CA ARG A 349 24.73 -16.92 -61.83
C ARG A 349 24.34 -15.48 -61.48
N LEU A 350 23.62 -14.77 -62.36
CA LEU A 350 23.11 -13.42 -62.10
C LEU A 350 21.97 -13.41 -61.06
N ASN A 351 21.15 -14.47 -61.01
CA ASN A 351 20.14 -14.64 -59.96
C ASN A 351 20.82 -14.93 -58.61
N MET A 352 21.74 -15.91 -58.55
CA MET A 352 22.53 -16.17 -57.33
C MET A 352 23.30 -14.94 -56.84
N LEU A 353 23.88 -14.13 -57.73
CA LEU A 353 24.52 -12.86 -57.37
C LEU A 353 23.50 -11.83 -56.84
N ARG A 354 22.30 -11.77 -57.40
CA ARG A 354 21.20 -10.92 -56.91
C ARG A 354 20.75 -11.35 -55.52
N ASP A 355 20.61 -12.65 -55.29
CA ASP A 355 20.16 -13.22 -54.01
C ASP A 355 21.25 -13.03 -52.92
N LEU A 356 22.52 -13.28 -53.25
CA LEU A 356 23.66 -12.96 -52.38
C LEU A 356 23.74 -11.46 -52.06
N THR A 357 23.49 -10.59 -53.05
CA THR A 357 23.42 -9.13 -52.83
C THR A 357 22.25 -8.77 -51.91
N GLN A 358 21.08 -9.39 -52.09
CA GLN A 358 19.90 -9.16 -51.24
C GLN A 358 20.13 -9.62 -49.80
N VAL A 359 20.77 -10.79 -49.60
CA VAL A 359 21.17 -11.29 -48.27
C VAL A 359 22.21 -10.36 -47.64
N THR A 360 23.20 -9.89 -48.41
CA THR A 360 24.21 -8.93 -47.92
C THR A 360 23.57 -7.61 -47.46
N VAL A 361 22.57 -7.11 -48.19
CA VAL A 361 21.82 -5.89 -47.82
C VAL A 361 20.94 -6.14 -46.59
N LYS A 362 20.26 -7.28 -46.48
CA LYS A 362 19.48 -7.65 -45.28
C LYS A 362 20.37 -7.70 -44.03
N LEU A 363 21.47 -8.44 -44.08
CA LEU A 363 22.43 -8.54 -42.98
C LEU A 363 23.00 -7.17 -42.60
N ARG A 364 23.29 -6.29 -43.56
CA ARG A 364 23.68 -4.90 -43.27
C ARG A 364 22.62 -4.14 -42.48
N VAL A 365 21.35 -4.20 -42.90
CA VAL A 365 20.23 -3.53 -42.20
C VAL A 365 20.01 -4.14 -40.80
N GLU A 366 20.16 -5.45 -40.66
CA GLU A 366 20.08 -6.14 -39.36
C GLU A 366 21.23 -5.72 -38.43
N PHE A 367 22.47 -5.61 -38.92
CA PHE A 367 23.60 -5.09 -38.14
C PHE A 367 23.44 -3.60 -37.76
N GLU A 368 22.92 -2.77 -38.67
CA GLU A 368 22.65 -1.35 -38.40
C GLU A 368 21.53 -1.18 -37.37
N MET A 369 20.46 -1.98 -37.46
CA MET A 369 19.37 -2.02 -36.48
C MET A 369 19.87 -2.51 -35.11
N GLU A 370 20.68 -3.57 -35.05
CA GLU A 370 21.25 -4.10 -33.81
C GLU A 370 22.21 -3.11 -33.14
N ALA A 371 23.02 -2.37 -33.92
CA ALA A 371 23.85 -1.29 -33.40
C ALA A 371 23.01 -0.14 -32.82
N ASP A 372 21.89 0.20 -33.47
CA ASP A 372 20.99 1.26 -33.03
C ASP A 372 20.17 0.85 -31.78
N LEU A 373 19.80 -0.42 -31.66
CA LEU A 373 19.21 -1.00 -30.44
C LEU A 373 20.19 -0.96 -29.28
N ARG A 374 21.44 -1.42 -29.47
CA ARG A 374 22.49 -1.35 -28.44
C ARG A 374 22.69 0.08 -27.94
N ARG A 375 22.78 1.04 -28.86
CA ARG A 375 22.91 2.47 -28.55
C ARG A 375 21.75 2.97 -27.67
N ARG A 376 20.49 2.64 -28.01
CA ARG A 376 19.33 3.00 -27.18
C ARG A 376 19.40 2.40 -25.79
N THR A 377 19.75 1.12 -25.64
CA THR A 377 19.88 0.52 -24.30
C THR A 377 20.97 1.17 -23.45
N GLU A 378 22.01 1.74 -24.07
CA GLU A 378 23.07 2.44 -23.34
C GLU A 378 22.66 3.88 -22.97
N GLU A 379 21.94 4.56 -23.84
CA GLU A 379 21.28 5.85 -23.55
C GLU A 379 20.29 5.70 -22.38
N GLU A 380 19.49 4.63 -22.36
CA GLU A 380 18.59 4.25 -21.26
C GLU A 380 19.37 3.93 -19.96
N ARG A 381 20.46 3.15 -20.02
CA ARG A 381 21.30 2.85 -18.84
C ARG A 381 21.88 4.12 -18.22
N GLU A 382 22.42 5.03 -19.03
CA GLU A 382 22.94 6.32 -18.54
C GLU A 382 21.83 7.25 -18.03
N GLU A 383 20.61 7.19 -18.57
CA GLU A 383 19.47 7.91 -18.00
C GLU A 383 19.04 7.34 -16.64
N HIS A 384 18.92 6.01 -16.51
CA HIS A 384 18.65 5.35 -15.24
C HIS A 384 19.72 5.64 -14.18
N LYS A 385 21.00 5.72 -14.58
CA LYS A 385 22.13 6.09 -13.74
C LYS A 385 22.07 7.55 -13.26
N LYS A 386 21.62 8.49 -14.12
CA LYS A 386 21.35 9.89 -13.72
C LYS A 386 20.18 9.96 -12.74
N LYS A 387 19.03 9.34 -13.07
CA LYS A 387 17.87 9.23 -12.17
C LYS A 387 18.25 8.67 -10.80
N ARG A 388 19.11 7.64 -10.76
CA ARG A 388 19.63 7.06 -9.52
C ARG A 388 20.48 8.04 -8.72
N THR A 389 21.45 8.73 -9.32
CA THR A 389 22.29 9.70 -8.58
C THR A 389 21.49 10.93 -8.12
N GLU A 390 20.44 11.33 -8.85
CA GLU A 390 19.50 12.36 -8.40
C GLU A 390 18.63 11.90 -7.23
N ALA A 391 18.15 10.65 -7.24
CA ALA A 391 17.43 10.04 -6.12
C ALA A 391 18.32 9.89 -4.87
N GLU A 392 19.57 9.43 -5.02
CA GLU A 392 20.56 9.36 -3.95
C GLU A 392 20.86 10.75 -3.36
N ARG A 393 21.00 11.79 -4.20
CA ARG A 393 21.13 13.19 -3.78
C ARG A 393 19.89 13.69 -3.04
N LEU A 394 18.68 13.33 -3.48
CA LEU A 394 17.44 13.71 -2.79
C LEU A 394 17.33 13.03 -1.42
N ALA A 395 17.62 11.73 -1.33
CA ALA A 395 17.65 10.98 -0.07
C ALA A 395 18.62 11.58 0.95
N GLN A 396 19.85 11.94 0.52
CA GLN A 396 20.81 12.65 1.38
C GLN A 396 20.31 14.02 1.87
N ASN A 397 19.52 14.74 1.06
CA ASN A 397 18.95 16.03 1.46
C ASN A 397 17.79 15.84 2.45
N PHE A 398 16.93 14.83 2.25
CA PHE A 398 15.90 14.46 3.22
C PHE A 398 16.51 14.03 4.56
N GLN A 399 17.55 13.18 4.54
CA GLN A 399 18.27 12.78 5.75
C GLN A 399 18.80 14.00 6.52
N LYS A 400 19.53 14.91 5.85
CA LYS A 400 20.06 16.14 6.48
C LYS A 400 18.97 17.06 7.04
N LEU A 401 17.78 17.04 6.44
CA LEU A 401 16.64 17.83 6.91
C LEU A 401 15.98 17.20 8.15
N CYS A 402 15.84 15.86 8.17
CA CYS A 402 15.42 15.11 9.36
C CYS A 402 16.41 15.23 10.51
N GLU A 403 17.72 15.19 10.24
CA GLU A 403 18.79 15.39 11.23
C GLU A 403 18.73 16.78 11.87
N LYS A 404 18.54 17.82 11.07
CA LYS A 404 18.31 19.19 11.56
C LYS A 404 17.04 19.29 12.40
N GLN A 405 15.91 18.81 11.89
CA GLN A 405 14.63 18.87 12.62
C GLN A 405 14.70 18.11 13.95
N ALA A 406 15.44 17.00 14.02
CA ALA A 406 15.70 16.28 15.26
C ALA A 406 16.59 17.07 16.23
N GLU A 407 17.55 17.87 15.74
CA GLU A 407 18.35 18.77 16.58
C GLU A 407 17.54 19.98 17.07
N ASP A 408 16.70 20.57 16.22
CA ASP A 408 15.78 21.65 16.61
C ASP A 408 14.80 21.18 17.70
N TYR A 409 14.29 19.94 17.60
CA TYR A 409 13.50 19.32 18.66
C TYR A 409 14.31 19.00 19.92
N ARG A 410 15.57 18.54 19.81
CA ARG A 410 16.45 18.35 20.99
C ARG A 410 16.72 19.67 21.72
N SER A 411 17.01 20.73 20.96
CA SER A 411 17.26 22.09 21.48
C SER A 411 16.03 22.68 22.17
N THR A 412 14.87 22.65 21.53
CA THR A 412 13.61 23.17 22.12
C THR A 412 13.14 22.38 23.34
N VAL A 413 13.24 21.04 23.31
CA VAL A 413 12.97 20.20 24.50
C VAL A 413 13.98 20.49 25.62
N GLY A 414 15.26 20.68 25.28
CA GLY A 414 16.31 21.04 26.25
C GLY A 414 16.04 22.38 26.95
N GLY A 415 15.62 23.40 26.18
CA GLY A 415 15.18 24.68 26.72
C GLY A 415 13.99 24.55 27.67
N LEU A 416 12.92 23.87 27.23
CA LEU A 416 11.73 23.63 28.07
C LEU A 416 12.06 22.84 29.34
N GLN A 417 12.98 21.86 29.29
CA GLN A 417 13.44 21.14 30.49
C GLN A 417 14.21 22.04 31.47
N VAL A 418 14.90 23.08 31.00
CA VAL A 418 15.55 24.08 31.85
C VAL A 418 14.51 25.04 32.44
N GLU A 419 13.52 25.49 31.67
CA GLU A 419 12.41 26.30 32.17
C GLU A 419 11.59 25.57 33.24
N ILE A 420 11.24 24.29 33.01
CA ILE A 420 10.54 23.46 34.00
C ILE A 420 11.37 23.35 35.29
N ARG A 421 12.68 23.09 35.21
CA ARG A 421 13.56 23.08 36.40
C ARG A 421 13.56 24.44 37.12
N ASN A 422 13.66 25.53 36.38
CA ASN A 422 13.61 26.88 36.95
C ASN A 422 12.26 27.22 37.59
N LEU A 423 11.14 26.71 37.07
CA LEU A 423 9.81 26.86 37.64
C LEU A 423 9.63 26.00 38.90
N VAL A 424 10.07 24.73 38.89
CA VAL A 424 10.08 23.87 40.08
C VAL A 424 10.92 24.50 41.21
N MET A 425 12.11 25.00 40.91
CA MET A 425 12.94 25.72 41.90
C MET A 425 12.34 27.05 42.38
N LYS A 426 11.41 27.66 41.62
CA LYS A 426 10.64 28.83 42.08
C LYS A 426 9.48 28.43 42.98
N LEU A 427 8.75 27.36 42.61
CA LEU A 427 7.65 26.82 43.41
C LEU A 427 8.13 26.35 44.78
N GLN A 428 9.21 25.56 44.85
CA GLN A 428 9.81 25.14 46.12
C GLN A 428 10.21 26.33 47.02
N LYS A 429 10.70 27.43 46.43
CA LYS A 429 11.04 28.67 47.16
C LYS A 429 9.83 29.54 47.54
N LEU A 430 8.63 29.20 47.09
CA LEU A 430 7.38 29.82 47.53
C LEU A 430 6.72 28.92 48.58
N GLU A 431 6.73 27.62 48.36
CA GLU A 431 6.28 26.57 49.28
C GLU A 431 6.99 26.69 50.65
N THR A 432 8.32 26.73 50.70
CA THR A 432 9.05 26.93 51.96
C THR A 432 8.74 28.27 52.64
N ARG A 433 8.40 29.31 51.86
CA ARG A 433 8.00 30.62 52.42
C ARG A 433 6.58 30.62 52.95
N GLU A 434 5.71 29.76 52.41
CA GLU A 434 4.38 29.54 52.95
C GLU A 434 4.42 28.71 54.23
N GLU A 435 5.29 27.70 54.30
CA GLU A 435 5.62 26.99 55.55
C GLU A 435 6.20 27.94 56.61
N GLU A 436 7.17 28.80 56.24
CA GLU A 436 7.74 29.83 57.13
C GLU A 436 6.67 30.79 57.66
N ARG A 437 5.83 31.36 56.77
CA ARG A 437 4.73 32.25 57.18
C ARG A 437 3.73 31.55 58.09
N HIS A 438 3.35 30.32 57.77
CA HIS A 438 2.34 29.60 58.55
C HIS A 438 2.88 29.25 59.95
N CYS A 439 4.16 28.88 60.07
CA CYS A 439 4.84 28.75 61.36
C CYS A 439 4.84 30.07 62.15
N GLU A 440 5.10 31.21 61.50
CA GLU A 440 5.08 32.53 62.15
C GLU A 440 3.66 32.96 62.58
N GLU A 441 2.63 32.61 61.81
CA GLU A 441 1.21 32.80 62.13
C GLU A 441 0.81 31.97 63.37
N HIS A 442 1.18 30.68 63.42
CA HIS A 442 0.94 29.82 64.59
C HIS A 442 1.66 30.31 65.85
N LEU A 443 2.92 30.77 65.74
CA LEU A 443 3.66 31.34 66.87
C LEU A 443 2.97 32.59 67.44
N LYS A 444 2.40 33.45 66.58
CA LYS A 444 1.62 34.62 67.02
C LYS A 444 0.31 34.23 67.70
N GLN A 445 -0.38 33.20 67.19
CA GLN A 445 -1.58 32.67 67.83
C GLN A 445 -1.27 32.08 69.22
N ILE A 446 -0.20 31.28 69.35
CA ILE A 446 0.26 30.73 70.63
C ILE A 446 0.55 31.87 71.62
N ALA A 447 1.32 32.89 71.23
CA ALA A 447 1.61 34.04 72.09
C ALA A 447 0.34 34.76 72.57
N SER A 448 -0.65 34.97 71.67
CA SER A 448 -1.93 35.60 72.07
C SER A 448 -2.74 34.75 73.05
N LEU A 449 -2.70 33.42 72.93
CA LEU A 449 -3.33 32.50 73.88
C LEU A 449 -2.59 32.44 75.23
N GLU A 450 -1.26 32.58 75.22
CA GLU A 450 -0.46 32.71 76.45
C GLU A 450 -0.79 34.01 77.21
N ASP A 451 -0.96 35.12 76.49
CA ASP A 451 -1.42 36.40 77.05
C ASP A 451 -2.86 36.31 77.60
N GLU A 452 -3.81 35.73 76.85
CA GLU A 452 -5.18 35.50 77.35
C GLU A 452 -5.19 34.62 78.61
N VAL A 453 -4.41 33.54 78.63
CA VAL A 453 -4.24 32.69 79.81
C VAL A 453 -3.59 33.45 80.97
N PHE A 454 -2.69 34.40 80.71
CA PHE A 454 -2.12 35.27 81.74
C PHE A 454 -3.17 36.23 82.32
N GLN A 455 -4.03 36.83 81.49
CA GLN A 455 -5.13 37.70 81.94
C GLN A 455 -6.23 36.93 82.69
N LEU A 456 -6.59 35.72 82.24
CA LEU A 456 -7.52 34.87 83.00
C LEU A 456 -6.94 34.46 84.37
N LYS A 457 -5.61 34.27 84.45
CA LYS A 457 -4.90 34.03 85.72
C LYS A 457 -4.77 35.27 86.62
N SER A 458 -4.86 36.50 86.10
CA SER A 458 -4.93 37.70 86.96
C SER A 458 -6.35 37.87 87.51
N VAL A 459 -7.37 37.88 86.64
CA VAL A 459 -8.79 38.00 87.02
C VAL A 459 -9.21 36.93 88.05
N LEU A 460 -8.73 35.69 87.92
CA LEU A 460 -9.01 34.63 88.90
C LEU A 460 -8.42 34.91 90.29
N ARG A 461 -7.28 35.61 90.40
CA ARG A 461 -6.72 36.02 91.71
C ARG A 461 -7.54 37.16 92.30
N ASP A 462 -7.93 38.14 91.48
CA ASP A 462 -8.70 39.29 91.93
C ASP A 462 -10.08 38.87 92.48
N GLU A 463 -10.76 37.90 91.86
CA GLU A 463 -12.00 37.32 92.40
C GLU A 463 -11.79 36.48 93.67
N GLN A 464 -10.65 35.77 93.78
CA GLN A 464 -10.25 35.09 95.03
C GLN A 464 -9.92 36.07 96.18
N GLU A 465 -9.61 37.33 95.87
CA GLU A 465 -9.40 38.39 96.86
C GLU A 465 -10.72 39.09 97.23
N LYS A 466 -11.58 39.43 96.25
CA LYS A 466 -12.93 39.97 96.49
C LYS A 466 -13.79 39.06 97.36
N THR A 467 -13.78 37.75 97.10
CA THR A 467 -14.57 36.76 97.86
C THR A 467 -14.17 36.63 99.33
N ARG A 468 -13.04 37.21 99.76
CA ARG A 468 -12.64 37.29 101.17
C ARG A 468 -13.20 38.49 101.93
N GLN A 469 -13.74 39.51 101.25
CA GLN A 469 -14.12 40.79 101.87
C GLN A 469 -15.58 40.96 102.39
N PRO A 470 -16.61 40.14 102.09
CA PRO A 470 -17.99 40.48 102.47
C PRO A 470 -18.31 40.30 103.97
N SER A 471 -17.43 39.68 104.76
CA SER A 471 -17.67 39.35 106.18
C SER A 471 -17.79 40.58 107.10
N THR A 472 -17.23 41.74 106.72
CA THR A 472 -17.19 42.95 107.55
C THR A 472 -18.31 43.95 107.27
N ALA A 473 -18.97 43.90 106.11
CA ALA A 473 -19.98 44.88 105.72
C ALA A 473 -21.32 44.69 106.47
N MET A 474 -21.76 43.45 106.64
CA MET A 474 -23.10 43.10 107.16
C MET A 474 -23.33 43.50 108.63
N GLN A 475 -22.28 43.90 109.36
CA GLN A 475 -22.35 44.33 110.76
C GLN A 475 -22.75 45.81 110.94
N VAL A 476 -22.73 46.62 109.88
CA VAL A 476 -22.96 48.08 109.94
C VAL A 476 -24.42 48.45 109.66
N GLU A 477 -25.05 47.85 108.65
CA GLU A 477 -26.43 48.19 108.22
C GLU A 477 -27.49 47.90 109.30
N MET A 478 -27.27 46.86 110.12
CA MET A 478 -28.22 46.44 111.17
C MET A 478 -28.48 47.51 112.25
N ASN A 479 -27.60 48.51 112.37
CA ASN A 479 -27.73 49.58 113.37
C ASN A 479 -28.48 50.83 112.87
N GLN A 480 -28.80 50.94 111.57
CA GLN A 480 -29.38 52.16 111.00
C GLN A 480 -30.91 52.10 110.79
N LEU A 481 -31.52 50.91 110.85
CA LEU A 481 -32.95 50.69 110.60
C LEU A 481 -33.85 50.70 111.86
N ARG A 482 -33.54 51.55 112.86
CA ARG A 482 -34.32 51.66 114.12
C ARG A 482 -34.93 53.05 114.38
N ALA A 483 -34.63 54.06 113.57
CA ALA A 483 -34.81 55.47 113.96
C ALA A 483 -36.03 56.22 113.40
N LEU A 484 -36.82 55.66 112.46
CA LEU A 484 -37.83 56.43 111.72
C LEU A 484 -39.22 55.76 111.64
N ILE A 485 -39.89 55.63 112.79
CA ILE A 485 -41.35 55.44 112.87
C ILE A 485 -41.91 56.28 114.01
N GLN A 486 -42.51 57.44 113.69
CA GLN A 486 -43.67 58.07 114.37
C GLN A 486 -43.90 59.52 113.94
N SER A 487 -44.97 59.79 113.17
CA SER A 487 -46.01 60.79 113.52
C SER A 487 -47.16 60.82 112.49
N ARG A 488 -48.34 60.42 112.96
CA ARG A 488 -49.66 60.98 112.58
C ARG A 488 -49.86 62.28 113.40
N ASP A 489 -50.87 63.15 113.28
CA ASP A 489 -52.22 63.21 112.65
C ASP A 489 -52.63 64.73 112.64
N VAL A 490 -53.69 65.32 112.05
CA VAL A 490 -54.85 64.89 111.22
C VAL A 490 -55.54 66.17 110.61
N GLN A 491 -56.56 65.98 109.77
CA GLN A 491 -57.71 66.87 109.46
C GLN A 491 -57.67 67.97 108.37
N ASP A 492 -58.83 68.06 107.71
CA ASP A 492 -59.28 68.97 106.64
C ASP A 492 -60.13 70.16 107.18
N ALA A 493 -60.91 70.79 106.27
CA ALA A 493 -61.84 71.92 106.44
C ALA A 493 -61.16 73.30 106.56
N GLU A 494 -61.62 74.39 105.93
CA GLU A 494 -62.73 74.65 105.00
C GLU A 494 -62.32 75.89 104.14
N GLY A 495 -62.98 76.36 103.07
CA GLY A 495 -64.30 76.02 102.53
C GLY A 495 -64.99 77.16 101.76
N GLN A 496 -64.27 78.17 101.22
CA GLN A 496 -64.92 79.44 100.81
C GLN A 496 -64.42 80.16 99.52
N MET A 497 -63.97 79.44 98.49
CA MET A 497 -63.71 80.06 97.16
C MET A 497 -64.10 79.24 95.91
N ARG A 498 -64.87 78.14 96.06
CA ARG A 498 -65.04 77.15 94.98
C ARG A 498 -65.87 77.63 93.76
N LEU A 499 -66.85 78.51 93.95
CA LEU A 499 -67.82 78.89 92.89
C LEU A 499 -67.37 79.97 91.89
N THR A 500 -66.19 80.59 92.06
CA THR A 500 -65.58 81.50 91.07
C THR A 500 -64.37 80.90 90.34
N GLU A 501 -63.91 79.74 90.81
CA GLU A 501 -62.79 78.99 90.24
C GLU A 501 -63.27 78.01 89.15
N GLU A 502 -64.42 77.36 89.37
CA GLU A 502 -64.98 76.32 88.48
C GLU A 502 -65.33 76.82 87.05
N LEU A 503 -65.79 78.06 86.92
CA LEU A 503 -66.01 78.68 85.59
C LEU A 503 -64.69 79.03 84.86
N LYS A 504 -63.58 79.12 85.62
CA LYS A 504 -62.23 79.31 85.06
C LYS A 504 -61.47 77.99 84.89
N SER A 505 -61.80 76.92 85.62
CA SER A 505 -61.27 75.59 85.35
C SER A 505 -61.88 75.05 84.06
N THR A 506 -63.21 75.00 83.96
CA THR A 506 -63.95 74.55 82.75
C THR A 506 -63.52 75.29 81.48
N LYS A 507 -63.32 76.62 81.52
CA LYS A 507 -62.81 77.38 80.36
C LYS A 507 -61.37 77.02 79.99
N ARG A 508 -60.48 76.77 80.96
CA ARG A 508 -59.10 76.30 80.69
C ARG A 508 -59.10 74.85 80.19
N GLU A 509 -59.97 74.01 80.72
CA GLU A 509 -60.13 72.61 80.33
C GLU A 509 -60.68 72.48 78.91
N LEU A 510 -61.62 73.35 78.51
CA LEU A 510 -62.11 73.42 77.13
C LEU A 510 -61.01 73.92 76.16
N LEU A 511 -60.18 74.89 76.58
CA LEU A 511 -59.01 75.32 75.82
C LEU A 511 -57.95 74.21 75.68
N LEU A 512 -57.69 73.47 76.76
CA LEU A 512 -56.80 72.29 76.74
C LEU A 512 -57.35 71.17 75.83
N LYS A 513 -58.66 70.91 75.87
CA LYS A 513 -59.31 69.95 74.95
C LYS A 513 -59.27 70.43 73.50
N MET A 514 -59.34 71.74 73.26
CA MET A 514 -59.20 72.30 71.93
C MET A 514 -57.75 72.22 71.42
N THR A 515 -56.74 72.46 72.26
CA THR A 515 -55.33 72.28 71.86
C THR A 515 -54.97 70.80 71.66
N THR A 516 -55.47 69.88 72.49
CA THR A 516 -55.26 68.44 72.24
C THR A 516 -56.00 67.94 71.00
N VAL A 517 -57.20 68.46 70.68
CA VAL A 517 -57.86 68.15 69.40
C VAL A 517 -57.04 68.66 68.22
N THR A 518 -56.51 69.89 68.24
CA THR A 518 -55.64 70.37 67.15
C THR A 518 -54.33 69.59 67.05
N GLN A 519 -53.77 69.13 68.18
CA GLN A 519 -52.57 68.28 68.17
C GLN A 519 -52.88 66.88 67.62
N LEU A 520 -54.03 66.29 67.96
CA LEU A 520 -54.47 65.01 67.42
C LEU A 520 -54.77 65.10 65.92
N GLN A 521 -55.41 66.18 65.46
CA GLN A 521 -55.62 66.43 64.02
C GLN A 521 -54.30 66.57 63.27
N LYS A 522 -53.29 67.25 63.86
CA LYS A 522 -51.96 67.28 63.27
C LYS A 522 -51.32 65.90 63.23
N ASN A 523 -51.32 65.16 64.35
CA ASN A 523 -50.76 63.82 64.43
C ASN A 523 -51.43 62.84 63.42
N ILE A 524 -52.74 62.99 63.18
CA ILE A 524 -53.47 62.22 62.17
C ILE A 524 -52.96 62.58 60.76
N SER A 525 -52.86 63.88 60.43
CA SER A 525 -52.35 64.31 59.13
C SER A 525 -50.87 63.93 58.89
N ASP A 526 -50.05 63.95 59.95
CA ASP A 526 -48.65 63.50 59.92
C ASP A 526 -48.61 61.95 59.68
N LEU A 527 -49.50 61.17 60.31
CA LEU A 527 -49.64 59.72 60.10
C LEU A 527 -50.20 59.36 58.72
N GLU A 528 -51.14 60.13 58.17
CA GLU A 528 -51.67 59.95 56.82
C GLU A 528 -50.58 60.18 55.76
N GLN A 529 -49.68 61.16 55.97
CA GLN A 529 -48.50 61.33 55.11
C GLN A 529 -47.50 60.17 55.23
N GLU A 530 -47.22 59.67 56.43
CA GLU A 530 -46.38 58.48 56.59
C GLU A 530 -47.00 57.24 55.94
N GLN A 531 -48.32 57.05 56.05
CA GLN A 531 -49.01 55.93 55.40
C GLN A 531 -48.92 56.01 53.86
N LEU A 532 -49.05 57.21 53.28
CA LEU A 532 -48.87 57.42 51.83
C LEU A 532 -47.43 57.11 51.39
N LYS A 533 -46.41 57.58 52.12
CA LYS A 533 -44.99 57.25 51.83
C LYS A 533 -44.73 55.75 51.94
N LEU A 534 -45.27 55.09 52.96
CA LEU A 534 -45.15 53.64 53.13
C LEU A 534 -45.82 52.88 51.98
N GLN A 535 -46.97 53.36 51.48
CA GLN A 535 -47.66 52.77 50.34
C GLN A 535 -46.91 52.98 49.02
N GLU A 536 -46.20 54.10 48.86
CA GLU A 536 -45.29 54.36 47.74
C GLU A 536 -44.04 53.45 47.81
N ASN A 537 -43.36 53.41 48.96
CA ASN A 537 -42.20 52.55 49.20
C ASN A 537 -42.50 51.04 49.02
N VAL A 538 -43.68 50.56 49.43
CA VAL A 538 -44.11 49.17 49.19
C VAL A 538 -44.26 48.89 47.70
N LYS A 539 -44.78 49.84 46.93
CA LYS A 539 -44.96 49.69 45.48
C LYS A 539 -43.63 49.67 44.73
N ASP A 540 -42.66 50.47 45.17
CA ASP A 540 -41.31 50.44 44.61
C ASP A 540 -40.55 49.16 45.00
N LEU A 541 -40.82 48.59 46.19
CA LEU A 541 -40.37 47.25 46.56
C LEU A 541 -41.01 46.16 45.66
N GLU A 542 -42.32 46.19 45.41
CA GLU A 542 -43.01 45.25 44.50
C GLU A 542 -42.42 45.33 43.08
N ASN A 543 -42.18 46.53 42.55
CA ASN A 543 -41.51 46.74 41.26
C ASN A 543 -40.10 46.12 41.25
N SER A 544 -39.30 46.40 42.29
CA SER A 544 -37.93 45.89 42.44
C SER A 544 -37.89 44.36 42.56
N GLU A 545 -38.78 43.75 43.34
CA GLU A 545 -38.91 42.29 43.42
C GLU A 545 -39.23 41.69 42.05
N GLN A 546 -40.17 42.29 41.30
CA GLN A 546 -40.52 41.85 39.94
C GLN A 546 -39.36 41.99 38.95
N GLU A 547 -38.54 43.05 39.03
CA GLU A 547 -37.29 43.17 38.26
C GLU A 547 -36.28 42.08 38.66
N THR A 548 -36.10 41.78 39.94
CA THR A 548 -35.17 40.70 40.34
C THR A 548 -35.63 39.32 39.90
N GLU A 549 -36.93 39.03 39.88
CA GLU A 549 -37.46 37.77 39.33
C GLU A 549 -37.29 37.71 37.81
N SER A 550 -37.52 38.81 37.09
CA SER A 550 -37.21 38.91 35.65
C SER A 550 -35.74 38.56 35.39
N LEU A 551 -34.81 39.20 36.10
CA LEU A 551 -33.37 38.95 35.99
C LEU A 551 -32.98 37.52 36.38
N LYS A 552 -33.62 36.91 37.38
CA LYS A 552 -33.41 35.48 37.73
C LYS A 552 -33.82 34.56 36.59
N THR A 553 -34.97 34.81 35.93
CA THR A 553 -35.41 33.99 34.79
C THR A 553 -34.52 34.17 33.56
N GLU A 554 -34.06 35.39 33.28
CA GLU A 554 -33.11 35.64 32.19
C GLU A 554 -31.76 34.96 32.44
N LEU A 555 -31.24 35.02 33.68
CA LEU A 555 -30.02 34.31 34.08
C LEU A 555 -30.16 32.78 33.92
N GLN A 556 -31.31 32.20 34.30
CA GLN A 556 -31.59 30.77 34.09
C GLN A 556 -31.64 30.39 32.61
N LEU A 557 -32.29 31.21 31.76
CA LEU A 557 -32.34 31.00 30.31
C LEU A 557 -30.95 31.12 29.67
N ALA A 558 -30.11 32.06 30.14
CA ALA A 558 -28.72 32.19 29.71
C ALA A 558 -27.89 30.95 30.10
N LEU A 559 -28.01 30.45 31.33
CA LEU A 559 -27.33 29.22 31.79
C LEU A 559 -27.73 27.98 30.96
N VAL A 560 -29.03 27.76 30.75
CA VAL A 560 -29.54 26.67 29.90
C VAL A 560 -29.02 26.79 28.46
N THR A 561 -28.94 28.01 27.93
CA THR A 561 -28.38 28.26 26.60
C THR A 561 -26.89 27.94 26.53
N ILE A 562 -26.11 28.33 27.55
CA ILE A 562 -24.68 28.03 27.66
C ILE A 562 -24.46 26.51 27.72
N ASP A 563 -25.18 25.78 28.58
CA ASP A 563 -25.04 24.33 28.69
C ASP A 563 -25.50 23.57 27.44
N ALA A 564 -26.51 24.08 26.72
CA ALA A 564 -26.88 23.55 25.41
C ALA A 564 -25.75 23.72 24.37
N GLN A 565 -25.01 24.84 24.38
CA GLN A 565 -23.83 25.01 23.51
C GLN A 565 -22.64 24.18 23.98
N ARG A 566 -22.42 24.05 25.30
CA ARG A 566 -21.39 23.19 25.90
C ARG A 566 -21.58 21.72 25.52
N SER A 567 -22.84 21.25 25.56
CA SER A 567 -23.24 19.92 25.09
C SER A 567 -23.00 19.73 23.59
N LYS A 568 -23.41 20.69 22.74
CA LYS A 568 -23.12 20.67 21.29
C LYS A 568 -21.62 20.63 20.98
N TYR A 569 -20.80 21.36 21.73
CA TYR A 569 -19.34 21.34 21.58
C TYR A 569 -18.75 19.98 22.00
N ASN A 570 -19.13 19.46 23.17
CA ASN A 570 -18.68 18.15 23.65
C ASN A 570 -19.05 17.02 22.67
N ASN A 571 -20.27 17.03 22.13
CA ASN A 571 -20.71 16.06 21.13
C ASN A 571 -19.86 16.13 19.84
N LYS A 572 -19.49 17.34 19.36
CA LYS A 572 -18.54 17.50 18.25
C LYS A 572 -17.15 16.96 18.61
N GLN A 573 -16.65 17.23 19.82
CA GLN A 573 -15.35 16.74 20.30
C GLN A 573 -15.30 15.21 20.38
N ILE A 574 -16.36 14.58 20.90
CA ILE A 574 -16.53 13.12 20.95
C ILE A 574 -16.61 12.54 19.52
N HIS A 575 -17.35 13.18 18.61
CA HIS A 575 -17.44 12.76 17.22
C HIS A 575 -16.06 12.78 16.52
N TYR A 576 -15.28 13.86 16.68
CA TYR A 576 -13.93 13.94 16.12
C TYR A 576 -12.97 12.92 16.77
N LYS A 577 -13.03 12.72 18.09
CA LYS A 577 -12.28 11.66 18.78
C LYS A 577 -12.61 10.28 18.22
N ASN A 578 -13.89 9.99 17.97
CA ASN A 578 -14.34 8.73 17.41
C ASN A 578 -13.92 8.56 15.93
N LYS A 579 -13.99 9.61 15.11
CA LYS A 579 -13.49 9.59 13.72
C LYS A 579 -11.98 9.34 13.66
N LEU A 580 -11.21 9.97 14.56
CA LEU A 580 -9.77 9.74 14.70
C LEU A 580 -9.45 8.31 15.16
N SER A 581 -10.19 7.78 16.15
CA SER A 581 -10.03 6.38 16.59
C SER A 581 -10.36 5.37 15.48
N ARG A 582 -11.41 5.62 14.68
CA ARG A 582 -11.73 4.79 13.50
C ARG A 582 -10.62 4.83 12.45
N ALA A 583 -10.08 6.02 12.13
CA ALA A 583 -8.95 6.16 11.21
C ALA A 583 -7.71 5.40 11.72
N LYS A 584 -7.32 5.59 13.00
CA LYS A 584 -6.23 4.83 13.63
C LYS A 584 -6.46 3.32 13.57
N GLY A 585 -7.68 2.86 13.83
CA GLY A 585 -8.06 1.45 13.75
C GLY A 585 -8.16 0.88 12.33
N LEU A 586 -8.18 1.71 11.29
CA LEU A 586 -7.97 1.30 9.90
C LEU A 586 -6.48 1.20 9.59
N TYR A 587 -5.71 2.26 9.87
CA TYR A 587 -4.25 2.26 9.66
C TYR A 587 -3.54 1.12 10.38
N LEU A 588 -3.91 0.80 11.62
CA LEU A 588 -3.31 -0.32 12.37
C LEU A 588 -3.57 -1.69 11.70
N ARG A 589 -4.78 -1.92 11.18
CA ARG A 589 -5.11 -3.16 10.45
C ARG A 589 -4.37 -3.22 9.12
N GLU A 590 -4.29 -2.10 8.40
CA GLU A 590 -3.53 -1.98 7.15
C GLU A 590 -2.04 -2.29 7.39
N THR A 591 -1.42 -1.70 8.42
CA THR A 591 -0.01 -1.99 8.77
C THR A 591 0.20 -3.44 9.22
N ALA A 592 -0.76 -4.05 9.91
CA ALA A 592 -0.67 -5.45 10.30
C ALA A 592 -0.79 -6.39 9.09
N TRP A 593 -1.72 -6.12 8.16
CA TRP A 593 -1.88 -6.88 6.92
C TRP A 593 -0.64 -6.77 6.03
N ARG A 594 -0.09 -5.56 5.84
CA ARG A 594 1.19 -5.36 5.16
C ARG A 594 2.33 -6.12 5.85
N GLY A 595 2.34 -6.13 7.19
CA GLY A 595 3.31 -6.87 7.99
C GLY A 595 3.28 -8.39 7.75
N GLU A 596 2.09 -9.01 7.69
CA GLU A 596 1.99 -10.43 7.32
C GLU A 596 2.34 -10.67 5.85
N LYS A 597 1.90 -9.80 4.92
CA LYS A 597 2.23 -9.96 3.49
C LYS A 597 3.74 -9.82 3.20
N ILE A 598 4.45 -8.97 3.95
CA ILE A 598 5.92 -8.90 3.92
C ILE A 598 6.53 -10.23 4.38
N LYS A 599 6.09 -10.79 5.52
CA LYS A 599 6.58 -12.10 5.99
C LYS A 599 6.32 -13.23 5.00
N ASP A 600 5.21 -13.19 4.25
CA ASP A 600 4.94 -14.18 3.21
C ASP A 600 5.93 -14.03 2.05
N LEU A 601 6.14 -12.80 1.55
CA LEU A 601 7.14 -12.52 0.52
C LEU A 601 8.57 -12.88 0.97
N ASP A 602 8.92 -12.69 2.25
CA ASP A 602 10.21 -13.12 2.80
C ASP A 602 10.39 -14.66 2.77
N LYS A 603 9.30 -15.43 2.97
CA LYS A 603 9.32 -16.90 2.81
C LYS A 603 9.52 -17.27 1.35
N ASP A 604 8.78 -16.63 0.44
CA ASP A 604 8.87 -16.88 -1.01
C ASP A 604 10.29 -16.59 -1.52
N ILE A 605 10.88 -15.45 -1.12
CA ILE A 605 12.29 -15.09 -1.42
C ILE A 605 13.27 -16.11 -0.84
N CYS A 606 13.03 -16.63 0.37
CA CYS A 606 13.86 -17.67 0.99
C CYS A 606 13.77 -19.02 0.24
N ILE A 607 12.62 -19.36 -0.34
CA ILE A 607 12.43 -20.54 -1.18
C ILE A 607 13.15 -20.37 -2.53
N VAL A 608 12.97 -19.21 -3.19
CA VAL A 608 13.62 -18.91 -4.48
C VAL A 608 15.15 -18.93 -4.35
N LYS A 609 15.73 -18.30 -3.33
CA LYS A 609 17.18 -18.33 -3.08
C LYS A 609 17.73 -19.75 -2.89
N LYS A 610 17.02 -20.60 -2.15
CA LYS A 610 17.41 -22.01 -1.97
C LYS A 610 17.27 -22.86 -3.24
N GLN A 611 16.52 -22.39 -4.23
CA GLN A 611 16.45 -23.02 -5.53
C GLN A 611 17.54 -22.48 -6.47
N GLU A 612 17.81 -21.17 -6.43
CA GLU A 612 18.94 -20.51 -7.08
C GLU A 612 20.26 -21.17 -6.67
N GLU A 613 20.54 -21.27 -5.36
CA GLU A 613 21.71 -21.97 -4.77
C GLU A 613 21.90 -23.37 -5.39
N LYS A 614 20.88 -24.23 -5.35
CA LYS A 614 20.92 -25.57 -5.95
C LYS A 614 21.17 -25.54 -7.47
N THR A 615 20.56 -24.61 -8.20
CA THR A 615 20.80 -24.51 -9.65
C THR A 615 22.22 -24.04 -9.96
N THR A 616 22.81 -23.17 -9.12
CA THR A 616 24.22 -22.80 -9.25
C THR A 616 25.16 -23.97 -8.89
N ASP A 617 24.86 -24.77 -7.86
CA ASP A 617 25.63 -25.98 -7.54
C ASP A 617 25.56 -27.02 -8.68
N MET A 618 24.37 -27.26 -9.24
CA MET A 618 24.19 -28.13 -10.41
C MET A 618 24.95 -27.60 -11.63
N MET A 619 24.87 -26.29 -11.91
CA MET A 619 25.61 -25.66 -13.00
C MET A 619 27.13 -25.77 -12.81
N ASN A 620 27.63 -25.64 -11.58
CA ASN A 620 29.05 -25.79 -11.24
C ASN A 620 29.53 -27.24 -11.43
N MET A 621 28.72 -28.24 -11.05
CA MET A 621 29.02 -29.65 -11.30
C MET A 621 29.06 -29.96 -12.80
N VAL A 622 28.03 -29.55 -13.55
CA VAL A 622 27.97 -29.77 -15.01
C VAL A 622 29.09 -29.01 -15.73
N SER A 623 29.51 -27.84 -15.25
CA SER A 623 30.64 -27.09 -15.82
C SER A 623 31.97 -27.82 -15.59
N SER A 624 32.24 -28.30 -14.37
CA SER A 624 33.49 -29.02 -14.09
C SER A 624 33.56 -30.40 -14.76
N GLU A 625 32.43 -31.09 -14.95
CA GLU A 625 32.37 -32.31 -15.77
C GLU A 625 32.61 -32.00 -17.26
N ASN A 626 32.05 -30.92 -17.80
CA ASN A 626 32.34 -30.48 -19.17
C ASN A 626 33.81 -30.08 -19.36
N GLU A 627 34.43 -29.38 -18.40
CA GLU A 627 35.87 -29.06 -18.42
C GLU A 627 36.72 -30.35 -18.42
N ALA A 628 36.39 -31.33 -17.58
CA ALA A 628 37.08 -32.62 -17.56
C ALA A 628 36.89 -33.40 -18.87
N LEU A 629 35.70 -33.39 -19.47
CA LEU A 629 35.43 -34.03 -20.77
C LEU A 629 36.15 -33.31 -21.92
N LEU A 630 36.26 -31.99 -21.88
CA LEU A 630 37.04 -31.20 -22.83
C LEU A 630 38.55 -31.49 -22.70
N GLN A 631 39.09 -31.59 -21.49
CA GLN A 631 40.49 -31.96 -21.27
C GLN A 631 40.78 -33.38 -21.78
N ASN A 632 39.94 -34.36 -21.43
CA ASN A 632 40.05 -35.73 -21.96
C ASN A 632 40.00 -35.74 -23.51
N LYS A 633 39.16 -34.90 -24.13
CA LYS A 633 39.09 -34.75 -25.59
C LYS A 633 40.37 -34.14 -26.17
N THR A 634 40.97 -33.12 -25.55
CA THR A 634 42.25 -32.56 -26.02
C THR A 634 43.40 -33.56 -25.88
N ASP A 635 43.43 -34.33 -24.79
CA ASP A 635 44.46 -35.33 -24.53
C ASP A 635 44.37 -36.50 -25.53
N LEU A 636 43.16 -36.95 -25.86
CA LEU A 636 42.92 -37.94 -26.91
C LEU A 636 43.26 -37.42 -28.31
N LEU A 637 42.99 -36.14 -28.61
CA LEU A 637 43.39 -35.52 -29.88
C LEU A 637 44.93 -35.41 -29.99
N SER A 638 45.63 -35.11 -28.89
CA SER A 638 47.09 -35.12 -28.87
C SER A 638 47.64 -36.53 -29.11
N GLN A 639 47.07 -37.56 -28.46
CA GLN A 639 47.46 -38.96 -28.68
C GLN A 639 47.20 -39.44 -30.12
N LEU A 640 46.11 -38.99 -30.75
CA LEU A 640 45.85 -39.26 -32.16
C LEU A 640 46.88 -38.58 -33.07
N HIS A 641 47.22 -37.31 -32.81
CA HIS A 641 48.25 -36.60 -33.59
C HIS A 641 49.62 -37.29 -33.50
N ASP A 642 50.02 -37.66 -32.29
CA ASP A 642 51.20 -38.49 -31.98
C ASP A 642 51.25 -39.79 -32.79
N LEU A 643 50.11 -40.46 -32.94
CA LEU A 643 49.99 -41.72 -33.71
C LEU A 643 49.96 -41.48 -35.21
N GLU A 644 49.36 -40.39 -35.69
CA GLU A 644 49.39 -39.98 -37.09
C GLU A 644 50.80 -39.59 -37.54
N GLU A 645 51.57 -38.88 -36.71
CA GLU A 645 52.98 -38.58 -36.98
C GLU A 645 53.83 -39.86 -36.99
N LYS A 646 53.67 -40.75 -36.01
CA LYS A 646 54.34 -42.06 -36.01
C LYS A 646 53.99 -42.88 -37.26
N ARG A 647 52.72 -42.87 -37.71
CA ARG A 647 52.28 -43.51 -38.95
C ARG A 647 52.92 -42.87 -40.19
N LYS A 648 53.00 -41.53 -40.24
CA LYS A 648 53.64 -40.81 -41.33
C LYS A 648 55.13 -41.14 -41.41
N ASN A 649 55.85 -41.06 -40.30
CA ASN A 649 57.28 -41.39 -40.23
C ASN A 649 57.55 -42.85 -40.64
N ALA A 650 56.64 -43.78 -40.32
CA ALA A 650 56.70 -45.17 -40.81
C ALA A 650 56.44 -45.28 -42.33
N LEU A 651 55.49 -44.51 -42.89
CA LEU A 651 55.23 -44.46 -44.34
C LEU A 651 56.41 -43.85 -45.12
N ASP A 652 57.03 -42.80 -44.58
CA ASP A 652 58.22 -42.17 -45.16
C ASP A 652 59.42 -43.15 -45.11
N ALA A 653 59.59 -43.90 -44.02
CA ALA A 653 60.59 -44.96 -43.91
C ALA A 653 60.33 -46.13 -44.89
N VAL A 654 59.09 -46.60 -45.03
CA VAL A 654 58.70 -47.63 -46.02
C VAL A 654 58.93 -47.13 -47.44
N SER A 655 58.66 -45.87 -47.74
CA SER A 655 58.90 -45.26 -49.06
C SER A 655 60.41 -45.22 -49.38
N SER A 656 61.24 -44.90 -48.39
CA SER A 656 62.71 -44.96 -48.49
C SER A 656 63.22 -46.40 -48.70
N MET A 657 62.66 -47.38 -47.96
CA MET A 657 62.96 -48.79 -48.14
C MET A 657 62.56 -49.30 -49.53
N GLN A 658 61.39 -48.92 -50.04
CA GLN A 658 60.94 -49.26 -51.40
C GLN A 658 61.89 -48.67 -52.45
N MET A 659 62.30 -47.40 -52.32
CA MET A 659 63.27 -46.80 -53.25
C MET A 659 64.61 -47.54 -53.23
N ARG A 660 65.09 -47.94 -52.05
CA ARG A 660 66.31 -48.76 -51.91
C ARG A 660 66.13 -50.16 -52.51
N MET A 661 64.96 -50.78 -52.34
CA MET A 661 64.66 -52.10 -52.90
C MET A 661 64.66 -52.06 -54.43
N ASN A 662 63.98 -51.08 -55.04
CA ASN A 662 63.99 -50.86 -56.49
C ASN A 662 65.43 -50.72 -57.03
N LEU A 663 66.28 -49.93 -56.37
CA LEU A 663 67.69 -49.76 -56.76
C LEU A 663 68.51 -51.06 -56.66
N LEU A 664 68.22 -51.90 -55.66
CA LEU A 664 68.86 -53.22 -55.51
C LEU A 664 68.31 -54.25 -56.50
N GLU A 665 67.05 -54.13 -56.93
CA GLU A 665 66.47 -54.92 -58.03
C GLU A 665 67.06 -54.52 -59.38
N GLU A 666 67.25 -53.22 -59.65
CA GLU A 666 68.00 -52.70 -60.80
C GLU A 666 69.48 -53.14 -60.78
N GLU A 667 70.10 -53.26 -59.60
CA GLU A 667 71.47 -53.77 -59.48
C GLU A 667 71.53 -55.30 -59.70
N ASN A 668 70.63 -56.05 -59.06
CA ASN A 668 70.55 -57.51 -59.18
C ASN A 668 70.21 -57.94 -60.62
N THR A 669 69.33 -57.23 -61.33
CA THR A 669 69.06 -57.50 -62.75
C THR A 669 70.28 -57.25 -63.64
N ARG A 670 71.01 -56.13 -63.47
CA ARG A 670 72.30 -55.90 -64.17
C ARG A 670 73.36 -56.97 -63.81
N LEU A 671 73.40 -57.44 -62.57
CA LEU A 671 74.29 -58.53 -62.14
C LEU A 671 73.88 -59.87 -62.78
N GLN A 672 72.60 -60.16 -62.91
CA GLN A 672 72.10 -61.36 -63.60
C GLN A 672 72.38 -61.29 -65.11
N GLU A 673 72.20 -60.13 -65.75
CA GLU A 673 72.55 -59.90 -67.17
C GLU A 673 74.06 -60.11 -67.41
N THR A 674 74.92 -59.53 -66.56
CA THR A 674 76.38 -59.69 -66.69
C THR A 674 76.85 -61.11 -66.33
N ALA A 675 76.21 -61.78 -65.36
CA ALA A 675 76.45 -63.19 -65.07
C ALA A 675 76.05 -64.09 -66.26
N ALA A 676 74.88 -63.86 -66.88
CA ALA A 676 74.45 -64.59 -68.07
C ALA A 676 75.39 -64.35 -69.27
N GLN A 677 75.86 -63.12 -69.47
CA GLN A 677 76.89 -62.80 -70.47
C GLN A 677 78.22 -63.52 -70.16
N MET A 678 78.59 -63.68 -68.89
CA MET A 678 79.76 -64.47 -68.49
C MET A 678 79.55 -65.97 -68.70
N CYS A 679 78.39 -66.53 -68.37
CA CYS A 679 78.03 -67.92 -68.68
C CYS A 679 78.10 -68.21 -70.19
N ASN A 680 77.48 -67.37 -71.02
CA ASN A 680 77.54 -67.52 -72.48
C ASN A 680 78.99 -67.46 -73.03
N ARG A 681 79.84 -66.63 -72.42
CA ARG A 681 81.28 -66.55 -72.76
C ARG A 681 82.06 -67.77 -72.26
N ILE A 682 81.71 -68.33 -71.10
CA ILE A 682 82.28 -69.58 -70.59
C ILE A 682 81.87 -70.72 -71.51
N GLU A 683 80.58 -70.91 -71.83
CA GLU A 683 80.11 -71.93 -72.78
C GLU A 683 80.82 -71.83 -74.13
N SER A 684 80.97 -70.61 -74.66
CA SER A 684 81.74 -70.37 -75.90
C SER A 684 83.20 -70.81 -75.80
N LEU A 685 83.83 -70.64 -74.63
CA LEU A 685 85.20 -71.10 -74.36
C LEU A 685 85.27 -72.60 -74.07
N THR A 686 84.25 -73.18 -73.44
CA THR A 686 84.14 -74.63 -73.20
C THR A 686 84.04 -75.38 -74.53
N VAL A 687 83.18 -74.91 -75.44
CA VAL A 687 83.06 -75.47 -76.81
C VAL A 687 84.38 -75.36 -77.59
N LEU A 688 85.16 -74.30 -77.38
CA LEU A 688 86.51 -74.18 -77.96
C LEU A 688 87.53 -75.13 -77.29
N SER A 689 87.36 -75.46 -76.00
CA SER A 689 88.21 -76.45 -75.31
C SER A 689 87.83 -77.89 -75.63
N GLU A 690 86.56 -78.19 -75.89
CA GLU A 690 86.11 -79.53 -76.32
C GLU A 690 86.60 -79.89 -77.74
N THR A 691 87.07 -78.90 -78.52
CA THR A 691 87.77 -79.14 -79.80
C THR A 691 89.27 -79.44 -79.70
N ASP A 692 89.92 -79.22 -78.55
CA ASP A 692 91.37 -79.47 -78.35
C ASP A 692 91.62 -80.39 -77.12
N CYS A 693 91.92 -81.67 -77.39
CA CYS A 693 91.97 -82.70 -76.35
C CYS A 693 93.38 -82.97 -75.80
N SER A 694 93.65 -82.56 -74.55
CA SER A 694 94.63 -83.21 -73.66
C SER A 694 94.52 -82.77 -72.19
N ASP A 695 94.56 -83.74 -71.27
CA ASP A 695 94.91 -83.70 -69.83
C ASP A 695 95.00 -82.35 -69.07
N VAL A 696 94.32 -82.28 -67.91
CA VAL A 696 95.01 -82.40 -66.60
C VAL A 696 94.01 -82.67 -65.46
N THR A 697 94.44 -83.46 -64.47
CA THR A 697 93.65 -83.85 -63.30
C THR A 697 93.66 -82.83 -62.16
N ALA A 698 92.50 -82.64 -61.53
CA ALA A 698 92.25 -82.43 -60.10
C ALA A 698 93.12 -81.44 -59.28
N GLU A 699 92.45 -80.51 -58.58
CA GLU A 699 92.62 -80.42 -57.13
C GLU A 699 91.34 -79.92 -56.44
N ILE A 700 90.97 -80.52 -55.30
CA ILE A 700 89.88 -80.04 -54.44
C ILE A 700 90.49 -79.10 -53.40
N ARG A 701 89.97 -77.88 -53.28
CA ARG A 701 90.21 -77.03 -52.09
C ARG A 701 88.91 -76.53 -51.48
N VAL A 702 88.50 -77.25 -50.45
CA VAL A 702 87.62 -76.71 -49.41
C VAL A 702 88.33 -75.52 -48.76
N ILE A 703 87.60 -74.42 -48.57
CA ILE A 703 87.96 -73.38 -47.61
C ILE A 703 86.76 -73.20 -46.70
N GLU A 704 86.82 -73.83 -45.52
CA GLU A 704 85.97 -73.51 -44.39
C GLU A 704 86.52 -72.23 -43.71
N GLY A 705 85.64 -71.34 -43.29
CA GLY A 705 85.99 -70.13 -42.55
C GLY A 705 85.27 -68.89 -43.06
N GLN A 706 84.66 -68.05 -42.22
CA GLN A 706 84.57 -68.16 -40.76
C GLN A 706 83.38 -67.33 -40.26
N ASP A 707 82.61 -67.85 -39.30
CA ASP A 707 81.57 -67.06 -38.63
C ASP A 707 82.19 -65.89 -37.85
N GLN A 708 81.68 -64.68 -38.08
CA GLN A 708 81.83 -63.57 -37.13
C GLN A 708 80.47 -62.91 -36.88
N THR A 709 79.61 -63.63 -36.16
CA THR A 709 78.47 -63.05 -35.46
C THR A 709 78.96 -62.07 -34.38
N THR A 710 78.94 -60.77 -34.68
CA THR A 710 79.08 -59.70 -33.67
C THR A 710 78.00 -58.64 -33.85
N LEU A 711 76.76 -59.02 -33.51
CA LEU A 711 75.76 -58.06 -33.04
C LEU A 711 76.27 -57.42 -31.73
N PRO A 712 76.18 -56.09 -31.62
CA PRO A 712 75.54 -55.50 -30.45
C PRO A 712 74.40 -54.55 -30.86
N MET A 713 73.48 -54.36 -29.89
CA MET A 713 72.21 -53.60 -29.94
C MET A 713 72.12 -52.42 -30.91
#